data_AF-A0A7S2SH59-F1
#
_entry.id   AF-A0A7S2SH59-F1
#
_cell.length_a   1.000
_cell.length_b   1.000
_cell.length_c   1.000
_cell.angle_alpha   90.00
_cell.angle_beta   90.00
_cell.angle_gamma   90.00
#
_symmetry.space_group_name_H-M   'P 1'
#
loop_
_entity.id
_entity.type
_entity.pdbx_description
1 polymer ?
#
loop_
_entity_poly.entity_id
_entity_poly.type
_entity_poly.pdbx_seq_one_letter_code
_entity_poly.pdbx_strand_id
1 'polypeptide(L)'
;MPASVSSGDDSIGLDEFDDFKDDFGENGDIGLRLSDTGGENGDDTDFEGKRKVSLNGYVNKPGINLCMVLWVILSTTLLVYSHFGVSGVIMSNLGLFFRSRILQESPARHNVCSHTDSIKWSGVTIENTMSMLMSCNLEGSDACYTEETCVSNCVANKAGYTKGCGFCFANISKCTLAKCILNKACDSDKKITLKCKNCVKAKCFDEFRDCTGFHLDSKAINISNTDGFKGTPAQPVEHTNAPRTNGSVTTNSLEGCAALQPVYQVKFLEAVRKAWNGDARWLAAFLFVASGVWPYVKNALILLVWLRPIRAVTRRRILSWLSRLGRWSYVDIFIMILFNATLRIEKVSTSDVPFLILAFPQSGVYCFFIAATMSLIQAEWLQCKHDEYMVGVRAGASLFAGNSNGRLHSEWQSRALVKNVLHKAKLLDSHRGVLLFQCILPIICILVLIIGFFSFDTIQFTLGGMVAAFPGNNVYAYSARRIMDSVLSTQACKLHDRIGLGQILLYCAFLFGVLVLPLVICLLVLLQWFSRSQPIDCCRGETRRIFNQKVLERASAMRRVIHLCEAFVSLDVFIFSLVIVSMEVEKVVNAISSTGRAHVKPGTITMENTLGLGAYVLGFTIALLWIIQLALSLQGEANTNGSTDAKKYTTNFDDREFDLDSDNEDLHFSEKLSLLEEEE
;
A
#
# COMPACT_ATOMS: atom_id res chain seq x y z
N MET A 1 -36.25 -38.36 -25.02
CA MET A 1 -36.77 -38.03 -26.38
C MET A 1 -37.87 -36.98 -26.23
N PRO A 2 -37.92 -35.94 -27.07
CA PRO A 2 -36.82 -35.19 -27.72
C PRO A 2 -36.94 -33.67 -27.37
N ALA A 3 -36.00 -32.76 -27.62
CA ALA A 3 -35.12 -32.65 -28.78
C ALA A 3 -33.74 -32.08 -28.42
N SER A 4 -32.78 -32.63 -29.15
CA SER A 4 -31.40 -32.25 -29.37
C SER A 4 -31.23 -30.84 -29.94
N VAL A 5 -30.29 -30.06 -29.42
CA VAL A 5 -29.67 -28.95 -30.13
C VAL A 5 -28.15 -29.10 -30.06
N SER A 6 -27.56 -28.93 -31.22
CA SER A 6 -26.22 -29.29 -31.67
C SER A 6 -25.09 -28.54 -30.98
N SER A 7 -24.00 -29.27 -30.77
CA SER A 7 -22.64 -28.76 -30.64
C SER A 7 -22.25 -27.97 -31.90
N GLY A 8 -22.15 -26.66 -31.75
CA GLY A 8 -21.46 -25.78 -32.70
C GLY A 8 -20.06 -25.50 -32.18
N ASP A 9 -19.07 -26.01 -32.89
CA ASP A 9 -17.67 -25.61 -32.79
C ASP A 9 -17.53 -24.19 -33.32
N ASP A 10 -17.41 -23.20 -32.43
CA ASP A 10 -16.92 -21.87 -32.79
C ASP A 10 -15.45 -21.77 -32.39
N SER A 11 -14.60 -22.29 -33.28
CA SER A 11 -13.20 -21.86 -33.39
C SER A 11 -13.19 -20.38 -33.79
N ILE A 12 -12.96 -19.50 -32.81
CA ILE A 12 -12.65 -18.10 -33.08
C ILE A 12 -11.26 -18.07 -33.72
N GLY A 13 -11.23 -17.97 -35.05
CA GLY A 13 -10.04 -17.66 -35.83
C GLY A 13 -9.57 -16.25 -35.48
N LEU A 14 -8.35 -16.18 -34.95
CA LEU A 14 -7.58 -14.94 -34.85
C LEU A 14 -6.79 -14.78 -36.15
N ASP A 15 -7.48 -14.44 -37.23
CA ASP A 15 -6.88 -14.02 -38.50
C ASP A 15 -7.40 -12.62 -38.84
N GLU A 16 -6.82 -11.59 -38.21
CA GLU A 16 -6.80 -10.21 -38.73
C GLU A 16 -5.92 -9.33 -37.83
N PHE A 17 -4.60 -9.38 -38.03
CA PHE A 17 -3.68 -8.31 -37.60
C PHE A 17 -2.38 -8.37 -38.43
N ASP A 18 -2.53 -8.44 -39.75
CA ASP A 18 -1.46 -8.21 -40.73
C ASP A 18 -1.89 -7.05 -41.64
N ASP A 19 -1.94 -5.84 -41.09
CA ASP A 19 -1.92 -4.62 -41.91
C ASP A 19 -1.48 -3.41 -41.07
N PHE A 20 -0.22 -3.42 -40.62
CA PHE A 20 0.46 -2.20 -40.15
C PHE A 20 1.97 -2.33 -40.32
N LYS A 21 2.39 -2.61 -41.56
CA LYS A 21 3.80 -2.76 -41.89
C LYS A 21 4.07 -2.34 -43.32
N ASP A 22 3.91 -1.05 -43.60
CA ASP A 22 4.59 -0.33 -44.67
C ASP A 22 4.30 1.18 -44.52
N ASP A 23 5.10 1.87 -43.70
CA ASP A 23 5.24 3.35 -43.81
C ASP A 23 6.45 3.90 -43.04
N PHE A 24 7.61 3.23 -43.16
CA PHE A 24 8.90 3.80 -42.81
C PHE A 24 9.81 3.82 -44.03
N GLY A 25 9.44 4.67 -44.97
CA GLY A 25 10.18 4.87 -46.20
C GLY A 25 10.00 6.27 -46.74
N GLU A 26 10.36 7.31 -45.99
CA GLU A 26 10.83 8.56 -46.61
C GLU A 26 11.63 9.40 -45.62
N ASN A 27 12.85 9.73 -46.02
CA ASN A 27 13.68 10.76 -45.41
C ASN A 27 12.96 12.11 -45.57
N GLY A 28 12.11 12.44 -44.61
CA GLY A 28 11.58 13.79 -44.44
C GLY A 28 12.68 14.69 -43.91
N ASP A 29 13.46 15.28 -44.82
CA ASP A 29 14.22 16.49 -44.53
C ASP A 29 13.28 17.50 -43.88
N ILE A 30 13.49 17.77 -42.60
CA ILE A 30 12.86 18.90 -41.91
C ILE A 30 13.59 20.15 -42.41
N GLY A 31 13.27 20.53 -43.65
CA GLY A 31 13.55 21.83 -44.19
C GLY A 31 12.76 22.85 -43.38
N LEU A 32 13.44 23.49 -42.42
CA LEU A 32 13.07 24.79 -41.91
C LEU A 32 13.02 25.74 -43.11
N ARG A 33 11.84 25.86 -43.73
CA ARG A 33 11.57 26.76 -44.84
C ARG A 33 11.59 28.19 -44.28
N LEU A 34 12.79 28.75 -44.16
CA LEU A 34 13.01 30.18 -44.04
C LEU A 34 12.45 30.76 -45.35
N SER A 35 11.29 31.41 -45.26
CA SER A 35 10.82 32.26 -46.34
C SER A 35 11.75 33.46 -46.39
N ASP A 36 12.70 33.41 -47.31
CA ASP A 36 13.40 34.59 -47.81
C ASP A 36 12.37 35.47 -48.53
N THR A 37 11.74 36.36 -47.79
CA THR A 37 11.12 37.54 -48.39
C THR A 37 12.23 38.52 -48.70
N GLY A 38 12.78 38.42 -49.92
CA GLY A 38 13.56 39.49 -50.53
C GLY A 38 12.67 40.71 -50.73
N GLY A 39 13.04 41.80 -50.09
CA GLY A 39 12.42 43.11 -50.21
C GLY A 39 13.45 44.16 -49.83
N GLU A 40 14.02 44.79 -50.85
CA GLU A 40 14.99 45.86 -50.79
C GLU A 40 14.54 47.07 -49.95
N ASN A 41 15.56 47.72 -49.37
CA ASN A 41 15.66 49.14 -49.02
C ASN A 41 14.94 49.63 -47.74
N GLY A 42 15.78 50.04 -46.78
CA GLY A 42 15.58 51.28 -46.02
C GLY A 42 15.34 51.10 -44.52
N ASP A 43 16.17 51.82 -43.77
CA ASP A 43 16.10 52.15 -42.34
C ASP A 43 16.56 51.13 -41.29
N ASP A 44 17.72 51.48 -40.72
CA ASP A 44 18.22 51.09 -39.41
C ASP A 44 17.16 51.34 -38.34
N THR A 45 16.45 50.29 -37.93
CA THR A 45 15.69 50.29 -36.69
C THR A 45 16.00 49.01 -35.92
N ASP A 46 16.45 49.19 -34.68
CA ASP A 46 16.81 48.18 -33.69
C ASP A 46 15.80 47.02 -33.62
N PHE A 47 16.08 45.95 -34.37
CA PHE A 47 15.30 44.72 -34.31
C PHE A 47 15.87 43.82 -33.22
N GLU A 48 15.65 44.20 -31.96
CA GLU A 48 15.80 43.31 -30.80
C GLU A 48 14.62 42.30 -30.76
N GLY A 49 14.44 41.57 -31.87
CA GLY A 49 13.40 40.57 -32.04
C GLY A 49 13.73 39.32 -31.22
N LYS A 50 13.48 39.36 -29.90
CA LYS A 50 13.46 38.18 -29.03
C LYS A 50 12.38 37.21 -29.53
N ARG A 51 12.73 36.40 -30.53
CA ARG A 51 11.91 35.31 -31.06
C ARG A 51 11.70 34.33 -29.91
N LYS A 52 10.56 34.47 -29.21
CA LYS A 52 10.08 33.48 -28.24
C LYS A 52 9.83 32.20 -29.02
N VAL A 53 10.79 31.28 -29.00
CA VAL A 53 10.58 29.91 -29.46
C VAL A 53 9.50 29.31 -28.57
N SER A 54 8.28 29.32 -29.09
CA SER A 54 7.10 28.83 -28.41
C SER A 54 7.22 27.31 -28.27
N LEU A 55 7.32 26.84 -27.02
CA LEU A 55 7.38 25.42 -26.65
C LEU A 55 6.14 24.62 -27.09
N ASN A 56 5.10 25.28 -27.63
CA ASN A 56 3.81 24.67 -27.93
C ASN A 56 3.84 23.68 -29.11
N GLY A 57 4.87 23.70 -29.96
CA GLY A 57 4.92 22.86 -31.16
C GLY A 57 4.85 21.35 -30.88
N TYR A 58 5.41 20.88 -29.76
CA TYR A 58 5.42 19.44 -29.42
C TYR A 58 4.17 19.01 -28.62
N VAL A 59 3.62 19.92 -27.81
CA VAL A 59 2.42 19.66 -26.99
C VAL A 59 1.16 19.64 -27.85
N ASN A 60 1.15 20.26 -29.03
CA ASN A 60 -0.05 20.37 -29.84
C ASN A 60 -0.33 19.20 -30.81
N LYS A 61 0.35 18.05 -30.70
CA LYS A 61 -0.08 16.85 -31.45
C LYS A 61 -1.38 16.31 -30.84
N PRO A 62 -2.53 16.41 -31.53
CA PRO A 62 -3.84 16.16 -30.93
C PRO A 62 -4.00 14.73 -30.38
N GLY A 63 -3.41 13.72 -31.04
CA GLY A 63 -3.48 12.33 -30.60
C GLY A 63 -2.75 12.05 -29.28
N ILE A 64 -1.57 12.65 -29.05
CA ILE A 64 -0.79 12.42 -27.83
C ILE A 64 -1.50 13.03 -26.62
N ASN A 65 -2.16 14.19 -26.80
CA ASN A 65 -2.94 14.84 -25.76
C ASN A 65 -4.13 13.98 -25.32
N LEU A 66 -4.85 13.38 -26.26
CA LEU A 66 -6.00 12.54 -25.94
C LEU A 66 -5.60 11.31 -25.13
N CYS A 67 -4.57 10.57 -25.56
CA CYS A 67 -4.08 9.39 -24.83
C CYS A 67 -3.65 9.74 -23.40
N MET A 68 -2.97 10.88 -23.21
CA MET A 68 -2.55 11.34 -21.90
C MET A 68 -3.73 11.68 -20.98
N VAL A 69 -4.72 12.41 -21.51
CA VAL A 69 -5.92 12.75 -20.74
C VAL A 69 -6.70 11.48 -20.35
N LEU A 70 -6.87 10.54 -21.29
CA LEU A 70 -7.51 9.24 -21.02
C LEU A 70 -6.75 8.44 -19.95
N TRP A 71 -5.41 8.46 -19.98
CA TRP A 71 -4.58 7.81 -18.95
C TRP A 71 -4.82 8.43 -17.56
N VAL A 72 -4.83 9.77 -17.44
CA VAL A 72 -5.12 10.46 -16.17
C VAL A 72 -6.52 10.12 -15.68
N ILE A 73 -7.52 10.12 -16.57
CA ILE A 73 -8.90 9.77 -16.24
C ILE A 73 -8.98 8.33 -15.72
N LEU A 74 -8.33 7.38 -16.40
CA LEU A 74 -8.32 5.98 -15.99
C LEU A 74 -7.66 5.79 -14.62
N SER A 75 -6.48 6.38 -14.41
CA SER A 75 -5.77 6.34 -13.12
C SER A 75 -6.62 6.95 -11.99
N THR A 76 -7.24 8.10 -12.25
CA THR A 76 -8.11 8.78 -11.28
C THR A 76 -9.38 7.98 -10.99
N THR A 77 -9.96 7.32 -12.00
CA THR A 77 -11.14 6.46 -11.83
C THR A 77 -10.81 5.24 -10.96
N LEU A 78 -9.68 4.58 -11.20
CA LEU A 78 -9.21 3.47 -10.36
C LEU A 78 -8.94 3.91 -8.92
N LEU A 79 -8.40 5.11 -8.73
CA LEU A 79 -8.17 5.70 -7.41
C LEU A 79 -9.49 5.98 -6.68
N VAL A 80 -10.46 6.60 -7.34
CA VAL A 80 -11.81 6.80 -6.78
C VAL A 80 -12.46 5.46 -6.42
N TYR A 81 -12.40 4.47 -7.31
CA TYR A 81 -12.90 3.13 -7.02
C TYR A 81 -12.22 2.52 -5.79
N SER A 82 -10.91 2.72 -5.61
CA SER A 82 -10.19 2.19 -4.45
C SER A 82 -10.62 2.77 -3.11
N HIS A 83 -11.04 4.04 -3.07
CA HIS A 83 -11.49 4.70 -1.85
C HIS A 83 -12.92 4.35 -1.46
N PHE A 84 -13.79 4.09 -2.44
CA PHE A 84 -15.17 3.63 -2.22
C PHE A 84 -15.29 2.11 -2.08
N GLY A 85 -14.36 1.37 -2.68
CA GLY A 85 -14.28 -0.08 -2.64
C GLY A 85 -13.92 -0.61 -1.26
N VAL A 86 -14.17 -1.90 -1.06
CA VAL A 86 -13.65 -2.62 0.11
C VAL A 86 -12.15 -2.83 -0.11
N SER A 87 -11.34 -2.33 0.82
CA SER A 87 -9.88 -2.41 0.76
C SER A 87 -9.37 -3.70 1.38
N GLY A 88 -10.02 -4.18 2.45
CA GLY A 88 -9.68 -5.43 3.10
C GLY A 88 -10.84 -6.05 3.85
N VAL A 89 -10.75 -7.34 4.15
CA VAL A 89 -11.70 -8.06 5.01
C VAL A 89 -10.92 -8.81 6.08
N ILE A 90 -11.27 -8.60 7.34
CA ILE A 90 -10.78 -9.42 8.44
C ILE A 90 -11.80 -10.54 8.66
N MET A 91 -11.33 -11.76 8.50
CA MET A 91 -12.11 -12.96 8.75
C MET A 91 -11.66 -13.55 10.08
N SER A 92 -12.62 -14.09 10.82
CA SER A 92 -12.32 -14.87 12.01
C SER A 92 -13.38 -15.94 12.23
N ASN A 93 -12.97 -17.05 12.83
CA ASN A 93 -13.85 -18.10 13.31
C ASN A 93 -14.21 -17.94 14.80
N LEU A 94 -13.89 -16.79 15.42
CA LEU A 94 -14.14 -16.50 16.82
C LEU A 94 -15.61 -16.71 17.22
N GLY A 95 -16.56 -16.39 16.34
CA GLY A 95 -17.98 -16.61 16.59
C GLY A 95 -18.34 -18.08 16.81
N LEU A 96 -17.77 -18.98 15.99
CA LEU A 96 -17.99 -20.43 16.14
C LEU A 96 -17.20 -21.00 17.32
N PHE A 97 -16.03 -20.44 17.60
CA PHE A 97 -15.25 -20.78 18.78
C PHE A 97 -16.00 -20.49 20.10
N PHE A 98 -16.65 -19.33 20.21
CA PHE A 98 -17.51 -19.07 21.36
C PHE A 98 -18.75 -19.95 21.36
N ARG A 99 -19.31 -20.28 20.18
CA ARG A 99 -20.45 -21.20 20.07
C ARG A 99 -20.15 -22.59 20.61
N SER A 100 -19.02 -23.19 20.24
CA SER A 100 -18.65 -24.54 20.70
C SER A 100 -18.40 -24.57 22.19
N ARG A 101 -17.74 -23.54 22.75
CA ARG A 101 -17.52 -23.45 24.20
C ARG A 101 -18.80 -23.21 25.00
N ILE A 102 -19.78 -22.52 24.42
CA ILE A 102 -21.11 -22.34 25.02
C ILE A 102 -21.93 -23.63 24.97
N LEU A 103 -21.76 -24.46 23.93
CA LEU A 103 -22.47 -25.73 23.76
C LEU A 103 -21.83 -26.91 24.51
N GLN A 104 -20.64 -26.73 25.09
CA GLN A 104 -20.08 -27.70 26.04
C GLN A 104 -20.90 -27.59 27.33
N GLU A 105 -21.77 -28.58 27.53
CA GLU A 105 -22.84 -28.65 28.53
C GLU A 105 -22.41 -28.15 29.92
N SER A 106 -23.07 -27.08 30.40
CA SER A 106 -23.22 -26.85 31.83
C SER A 106 -24.19 -27.92 32.35
N PRO A 107 -23.87 -28.64 33.45
CA PRO A 107 -24.70 -29.74 33.91
C PRO A 107 -26.15 -29.29 34.10
N ALA A 108 -27.10 -29.97 33.45
CA ALA A 108 -28.51 -29.65 33.50
C ALA A 108 -29.01 -29.69 34.95
N ARG A 109 -29.09 -28.53 35.60
CA ARG A 109 -29.73 -28.37 36.89
C ARG A 109 -31.18 -27.99 36.65
N HIS A 110 -32.09 -28.85 37.10
CA HIS A 110 -33.53 -28.63 36.98
C HIS A 110 -34.07 -27.95 38.24
N ASN A 111 -35.02 -27.03 38.09
CA ASN A 111 -35.74 -26.36 39.19
C ASN A 111 -34.83 -25.71 40.25
N VAL A 112 -33.86 -24.91 39.81
CA VAL A 112 -32.86 -24.28 40.71
C VAL A 112 -33.39 -23.03 41.41
N CYS A 113 -34.42 -22.39 40.85
CA CYS A 113 -35.01 -21.19 41.42
C CYS A 113 -35.92 -21.50 42.61
N SER A 114 -35.86 -20.67 43.64
CA SER A 114 -36.69 -20.79 44.85
C SER A 114 -38.10 -20.25 44.65
N HIS A 115 -39.02 -20.56 45.57
CA HIS A 115 -40.35 -19.94 45.60
C HIS A 115 -40.30 -18.41 45.72
N THR A 116 -39.24 -17.85 46.33
CA THR A 116 -39.07 -16.39 46.37
C THR A 116 -38.70 -15.80 45.01
N ASP A 117 -38.01 -16.57 44.17
CA ASP A 117 -37.64 -16.18 42.81
C ASP A 117 -38.85 -16.22 41.85
N SER A 118 -39.76 -17.19 42.02
CA SER A 118 -40.98 -17.30 41.20
C SER A 118 -41.96 -16.16 41.44
N ILE A 119 -42.11 -15.70 42.70
CA ILE A 119 -42.90 -14.51 43.03
C ILE A 119 -42.32 -13.28 42.33
N LYS A 120 -40.99 -13.11 42.35
CA LYS A 120 -40.31 -12.00 41.64
C LYS A 120 -40.54 -12.08 40.13
N TRP A 121 -40.43 -13.28 39.54
CA TRP A 121 -40.66 -13.48 38.12
C TRP A 121 -42.08 -13.08 37.68
N SER A 122 -43.09 -13.38 38.48
CA SER A 122 -44.50 -13.08 38.14
C SER A 122 -44.82 -11.60 37.95
N GLY A 123 -43.97 -10.69 38.47
CA GLY A 123 -44.11 -9.24 38.34
C GLY A 123 -43.23 -8.58 37.27
N VAL A 124 -42.45 -9.35 36.49
CA VAL A 124 -41.44 -8.80 35.58
C VAL A 124 -41.83 -9.03 34.12
N THR A 125 -41.67 -8.01 33.28
CA THR A 125 -41.88 -8.11 31.83
C THR A 125 -40.65 -8.66 31.11
N ILE A 126 -40.83 -9.28 29.94
CA ILE A 126 -39.72 -9.76 29.09
C ILE A 126 -38.70 -8.63 28.80
N GLU A 127 -39.19 -7.39 28.65
CA GLU A 127 -38.35 -6.23 28.37
C GLU A 127 -37.49 -5.85 29.57
N ASN A 128 -38.04 -5.88 30.78
CA ASN A 128 -37.28 -5.65 32.01
C ASN A 128 -36.26 -6.76 32.27
N THR A 129 -36.61 -8.01 32.01
CA THR A 129 -35.69 -9.15 32.11
C THR A 129 -34.54 -9.03 31.12
N MET A 130 -34.82 -8.67 29.86
CA MET A 130 -33.78 -8.50 28.86
C MET A 130 -32.92 -7.27 29.14
N SER A 131 -33.49 -6.17 29.61
CA SER A 131 -32.74 -4.99 30.04
C SER A 131 -31.81 -5.31 31.21
N MET A 132 -32.29 -6.04 32.22
CA MET A 132 -31.47 -6.54 33.33
C MET A 132 -30.32 -7.42 32.83
N LEU A 133 -30.61 -8.39 31.98
CA LEU A 133 -29.61 -9.29 31.40
C LEU A 133 -28.58 -8.52 30.55
N MET A 134 -29.01 -7.53 29.77
CA MET A 134 -28.09 -6.65 29.05
C MET A 134 -27.23 -5.85 30.01
N SER A 135 -27.79 -5.33 31.10
CA SER A 135 -27.05 -4.58 32.12
C SER A 135 -26.05 -5.43 32.90
N CYS A 136 -26.20 -6.76 32.91
CA CYS A 136 -25.25 -7.70 33.51
C CYS A 136 -24.22 -8.22 32.50
N ASN A 137 -24.63 -8.40 31.24
CA ASN A 137 -23.75 -8.95 30.21
C ASN A 137 -22.87 -7.88 29.55
N LEU A 138 -23.36 -6.64 29.40
CA LEU A 138 -22.79 -5.65 28.48
C LEU A 138 -22.57 -4.24 29.06
N GLU A 139 -23.15 -3.88 30.21
CA GLU A 139 -23.03 -2.53 30.77
C GLU A 139 -22.29 -2.48 32.12
N GLY A 140 -21.39 -1.50 32.27
CA GLY A 140 -20.65 -1.21 33.51
C GLY A 140 -19.22 -1.76 33.57
N SER A 141 -18.48 -1.40 34.63
CA SER A 141 -17.13 -1.92 34.92
C SER A 141 -17.10 -3.43 35.16
N ASP A 142 -18.26 -4.02 35.50
CA ASP A 142 -18.42 -5.42 35.92
C ASP A 142 -19.19 -6.27 34.89
N ALA A 143 -19.21 -5.87 33.62
CA ALA A 143 -19.86 -6.63 32.55
C ALA A 143 -19.33 -8.07 32.48
N CYS A 144 -20.25 -9.04 32.50
CA CYS A 144 -19.94 -10.45 32.69
C CYS A 144 -19.79 -11.26 31.40
N TYR A 145 -20.14 -10.71 30.23
CA TYR A 145 -19.95 -11.36 28.92
C TYR A 145 -20.36 -12.83 28.84
N THR A 146 -21.50 -13.17 29.44
CA THR A 146 -22.05 -14.54 29.53
C THR A 146 -21.27 -15.54 30.38
N GLU A 147 -20.27 -15.10 31.17
CA GLU A 147 -19.65 -15.92 32.20
C GLU A 147 -20.67 -16.30 33.28
N GLU A 148 -20.83 -17.59 33.56
CA GLU A 148 -21.95 -18.11 34.37
C GLU A 148 -21.95 -17.59 35.81
N THR A 149 -20.79 -17.64 36.45
CA THR A 149 -20.57 -17.20 37.83
C THR A 149 -20.76 -15.70 37.98
N CYS A 150 -20.22 -14.93 37.03
CA CYS A 150 -20.36 -13.47 37.03
C CYS A 150 -21.82 -13.06 36.78
N VAL A 151 -22.48 -13.60 35.73
CA VAL A 151 -23.88 -13.26 35.44
C VAL A 151 -24.80 -13.72 36.58
N SER A 152 -24.57 -14.91 37.16
CA SER A 152 -25.29 -15.38 38.33
C SER A 152 -25.18 -14.40 39.51
N ASN A 153 -23.97 -13.95 39.83
CA ASN A 153 -23.74 -12.97 40.89
C ASN A 153 -24.36 -11.61 40.56
N CYS A 154 -24.28 -11.15 39.31
CA CYS A 154 -24.86 -9.87 38.89
C CYS A 154 -26.39 -9.89 38.99
N VAL A 155 -27.04 -10.94 38.49
CA VAL A 155 -28.50 -11.11 38.56
C VAL A 155 -28.95 -11.26 40.01
N ALA A 156 -28.17 -11.96 40.84
CA ALA A 156 -28.43 -12.04 42.27
C ALA A 156 -28.32 -10.70 42.98
N ASN A 157 -27.31 -9.89 42.65
CA ASN A 157 -27.07 -8.60 43.31
C ASN A 157 -28.01 -7.50 42.83
N LYS A 158 -28.26 -7.41 41.52
CA LYS A 158 -29.08 -6.33 40.91
C LYS A 158 -30.57 -6.59 41.00
N ALA A 159 -31.02 -7.84 40.85
CA ALA A 159 -32.44 -8.18 40.85
C ALA A 159 -32.87 -9.04 42.05
N GLY A 160 -31.93 -9.39 42.93
CA GLY A 160 -32.22 -10.11 44.16
C GLY A 160 -32.60 -11.58 43.95
N TYR A 161 -32.35 -12.16 42.77
CA TYR A 161 -32.57 -13.59 42.57
C TYR A 161 -31.57 -14.41 43.40
N THR A 162 -31.90 -15.66 43.71
CA THR A 162 -30.90 -16.57 44.27
C THR A 162 -29.77 -16.81 43.27
N LYS A 163 -28.53 -17.03 43.76
CA LYS A 163 -27.39 -17.35 42.88
C LYS A 163 -27.67 -18.57 42.01
N GLY A 164 -28.35 -19.58 42.58
CA GLY A 164 -28.81 -20.75 41.84
C GLY A 164 -29.72 -20.38 40.66
N CYS A 165 -30.71 -19.52 40.87
CA CYS A 165 -31.57 -19.01 39.80
C CYS A 165 -30.79 -18.14 38.79
N GLY A 166 -29.83 -17.34 39.25
CA GLY A 166 -28.93 -16.53 38.43
C GLY A 166 -28.14 -17.34 37.39
N PHE A 167 -27.79 -18.60 37.68
CA PHE A 167 -27.15 -19.49 36.70
C PHE A 167 -28.07 -19.79 35.51
N CYS A 168 -29.38 -19.96 35.72
CA CYS A 168 -30.32 -20.16 34.63
C CYS A 168 -30.42 -18.92 33.72
N PHE A 169 -30.33 -17.72 34.30
CA PHE A 169 -30.25 -16.46 33.54
C PHE A 169 -28.94 -16.33 32.73
N ALA A 170 -27.84 -16.88 33.25
CA ALA A 170 -26.61 -16.99 32.46
C ALA A 170 -26.78 -17.97 31.28
N ASN A 171 -27.43 -19.10 31.50
CA ASN A 171 -27.66 -20.12 30.46
C ASN A 171 -28.55 -19.62 29.32
N ILE A 172 -29.63 -18.88 29.59
CA ILE A 172 -30.44 -18.29 28.51
C ILE A 172 -29.67 -17.22 27.73
N SER A 173 -28.78 -16.46 28.38
CA SER A 173 -27.91 -15.48 27.72
C SER A 173 -26.92 -16.17 26.77
N LYS A 174 -26.29 -17.25 27.26
CA LYS A 174 -25.43 -18.13 26.49
C LYS A 174 -26.15 -18.74 25.29
N CYS A 175 -27.33 -19.32 25.51
CA CYS A 175 -28.13 -19.89 24.42
C CYS A 175 -28.52 -18.81 23.39
N THR A 176 -28.93 -17.63 23.84
CA THR A 176 -29.31 -16.51 22.96
C THR A 176 -28.13 -16.11 22.07
N LEU A 177 -26.93 -16.00 22.65
CA LEU A 177 -25.71 -15.74 21.90
C LEU A 177 -25.43 -16.85 20.88
N ALA A 178 -25.44 -18.12 21.31
CA ALA A 178 -25.09 -19.26 20.50
C ALA A 178 -26.09 -19.58 19.38
N LYS A 179 -27.39 -19.54 19.67
CA LYS A 179 -28.46 -20.02 18.78
C LYS A 179 -29.17 -18.90 18.02
N CYS A 180 -29.11 -17.65 18.50
CA CYS A 180 -29.88 -16.54 17.92
C CYS A 180 -29.02 -15.37 17.39
N ILE A 181 -28.01 -14.93 18.13
CA ILE A 181 -27.12 -13.86 17.66
C ILE A 181 -26.20 -14.38 16.54
N LEU A 182 -25.52 -15.51 16.76
CA LEU A 182 -24.60 -16.08 15.76
C LEU A 182 -25.29 -16.56 14.47
N ASN A 183 -26.60 -16.86 14.53
CA ASN A 183 -27.40 -17.21 13.36
C ASN A 183 -28.09 -16.00 12.70
N LYS A 184 -27.67 -14.76 13.04
CA LYS A 184 -28.21 -13.49 12.51
C LYS A 184 -29.72 -13.28 12.73
N ALA A 185 -30.33 -13.97 13.71
CA ALA A 185 -31.74 -13.78 14.06
C ALA A 185 -31.95 -12.59 15.01
N CYS A 186 -30.90 -12.22 15.75
CA CYS A 186 -30.85 -11.04 16.61
C CYS A 186 -29.78 -10.06 16.08
N ASP A 187 -30.13 -8.77 16.00
CA ASP A 187 -29.15 -7.69 15.84
C ASP A 187 -28.70 -7.21 17.22
N SER A 188 -27.44 -6.75 17.31
CA SER A 188 -26.83 -6.24 18.54
C SER A 188 -27.23 -4.80 18.87
N ASP A 189 -28.00 -4.15 17.99
CA ASP A 189 -28.51 -2.79 18.25
C ASP A 189 -29.55 -2.81 19.35
N LYS A 190 -29.62 -1.72 20.13
CA LYS A 190 -30.45 -1.55 21.35
C LYS A 190 -31.97 -1.76 21.16
N LYS A 191 -32.46 -2.14 19.97
CA LYS A 191 -33.87 -2.47 19.70
C LYS A 191 -34.02 -3.96 19.43
N ILE A 192 -34.66 -4.65 20.37
CA ILE A 192 -35.00 -6.07 20.24
C ILE A 192 -36.00 -6.23 19.08
N THR A 193 -35.56 -6.79 17.96
CA THR A 193 -36.42 -7.06 16.80
C THR A 193 -37.35 -8.25 17.08
N LEU A 194 -38.51 -8.30 16.41
CA LEU A 194 -39.47 -9.40 16.52
C LEU A 194 -38.83 -10.76 16.15
N LYS A 195 -37.92 -10.76 15.17
CA LYS A 195 -37.13 -11.94 14.77
C LYS A 195 -36.29 -12.48 15.92
N CYS A 196 -35.69 -11.58 16.72
CA CYS A 196 -34.90 -11.97 17.88
C CYS A 196 -35.78 -12.60 18.97
N LYS A 197 -36.91 -11.97 19.31
CA LYS A 197 -37.88 -12.50 20.29
C LYS A 197 -38.33 -13.92 19.91
N ASN A 198 -38.66 -14.13 18.64
CA ASN A 198 -39.10 -15.43 18.13
C ASN A 198 -37.98 -16.48 18.20
N CYS A 199 -36.73 -16.12 17.90
CA CYS A 199 -35.61 -17.05 18.00
C CYS A 199 -35.35 -17.48 19.46
N VAL A 200 -35.28 -16.53 20.38
CA VAL A 200 -35.03 -16.83 21.80
C VAL A 200 -36.14 -17.71 22.37
N LYS A 201 -37.40 -17.37 22.06
CA LYS A 201 -38.56 -18.17 22.45
C LYS A 201 -38.47 -19.60 21.91
N ALA A 202 -38.14 -19.75 20.63
CA ALA A 202 -38.14 -21.05 19.97
C ALA A 202 -36.93 -21.94 20.28
N LYS A 203 -35.77 -21.36 20.65
CA LYS A 203 -34.51 -22.11 20.75
C LYS A 203 -33.87 -22.15 22.13
N CYS A 204 -34.26 -21.24 23.03
CA CYS A 204 -33.60 -21.03 24.32
C CYS A 204 -34.55 -21.01 25.51
N PHE A 205 -35.85 -20.84 25.28
CA PHE A 205 -36.80 -20.69 26.37
C PHE A 205 -37.13 -22.02 27.07
N ASP A 206 -37.11 -23.14 26.34
CA ASP A 206 -37.37 -24.45 26.95
C ASP A 206 -36.27 -24.81 27.97
N GLU A 207 -34.99 -24.68 27.60
CA GLU A 207 -33.85 -24.88 28.53
C GLU A 207 -33.92 -23.93 29.74
N PHE A 208 -34.35 -22.68 29.53
CA PHE A 208 -34.54 -21.72 30.60
C PHE A 208 -35.69 -22.11 31.54
N ARG A 209 -36.82 -22.55 30.99
CA ARG A 209 -37.96 -23.05 31.75
C ARG A 209 -37.56 -24.28 32.56
N ASP A 210 -36.83 -25.21 31.96
CA ASP A 210 -36.44 -26.45 32.63
C ASP A 210 -35.44 -26.19 33.77
N CYS A 211 -34.59 -25.17 33.62
CA CYS A 211 -33.68 -24.73 34.68
C CYS A 211 -34.39 -23.96 35.81
N THR A 212 -35.28 -23.04 35.46
CA THR A 212 -35.93 -22.13 36.42
C THR A 212 -37.22 -22.67 37.04
N GLY A 213 -37.94 -23.55 36.34
CA GLY A 213 -39.32 -23.90 36.65
C GLY A 213 -40.33 -22.81 36.32
N PHE A 214 -39.94 -21.73 35.62
CA PHE A 214 -40.83 -20.61 35.33
C PHE A 214 -41.71 -20.87 34.10
N HIS A 215 -43.02 -20.84 34.28
CA HIS A 215 -43.99 -20.85 33.21
C HIS A 215 -44.30 -19.43 32.75
N LEU A 216 -44.37 -19.19 31.44
CA LEU A 216 -44.93 -17.94 30.92
C LEU A 216 -46.45 -18.05 30.98
N ASP A 217 -47.06 -17.37 31.92
CA ASP A 217 -48.50 -17.15 31.86
C ASP A 217 -48.81 -16.28 30.64
N SER A 218 -49.74 -16.77 29.82
CA SER A 218 -50.23 -16.16 28.59
C SER A 218 -50.79 -14.74 28.75
N LYS A 219 -50.93 -14.23 29.99
CA LYS A 219 -51.34 -12.85 30.29
C LYS A 219 -50.26 -11.79 30.00
N ALA A 220 -49.00 -12.15 29.83
CA ALA A 220 -47.93 -11.20 29.48
C ALA A 220 -47.72 -10.99 27.96
N ILE A 221 -48.52 -11.65 27.10
CA ILE A 221 -48.37 -11.61 25.65
C ILE A 221 -49.69 -11.16 25.01
N ASN A 222 -50.06 -9.90 25.20
CA ASN A 222 -50.91 -9.22 24.21
C ASN A 222 -50.00 -8.60 23.16
N ILE A 223 -49.50 -9.44 22.25
CA ILE A 223 -48.97 -8.98 20.97
C ILE A 223 -50.12 -9.17 19.98
N SER A 224 -50.70 -8.06 19.55
CA SER A 224 -51.65 -8.00 18.45
C SER A 224 -51.07 -8.72 17.22
N ASN A 225 -51.69 -9.84 16.86
CA ASN A 225 -51.46 -10.57 15.63
C ASN A 225 -51.92 -9.72 14.44
N THR A 226 -51.02 -9.46 13.49
CA THR A 226 -51.37 -9.44 12.07
C THR A 226 -50.26 -10.11 11.26
N ASP A 227 -50.72 -10.92 10.31
CA ASP A 227 -50.04 -11.45 9.13
C ASP A 227 -49.42 -12.84 9.24
N GLY A 228 -50.21 -13.79 8.71
CA GLY A 228 -49.87 -15.19 8.58
C GLY A 228 -48.88 -15.46 7.45
N PHE A 229 -48.07 -16.50 7.66
CA PHE A 229 -47.38 -17.19 6.57
C PHE A 229 -47.38 -18.69 6.86
N LYS A 230 -47.94 -19.46 5.93
CA LYS A 230 -48.08 -20.93 5.97
C LYS A 230 -46.69 -21.57 5.89
N GLY A 231 -46.43 -22.53 6.78
CA GLY A 231 -45.21 -23.35 6.77
C GLY A 231 -45.31 -24.53 5.81
N THR A 232 -44.15 -24.98 5.33
CA THR A 232 -43.94 -26.27 4.68
C THR A 232 -42.82 -27.00 5.43
N PRO A 233 -42.96 -28.30 5.76
CA PRO A 233 -41.99 -29.01 6.59
C PRO A 233 -40.74 -29.48 5.80
N ALA A 234 -39.59 -29.47 6.49
CA ALA A 234 -38.31 -29.97 6.02
C ALA A 234 -38.23 -31.51 6.10
N GLN A 235 -37.60 -32.13 5.11
CA GLN A 235 -37.22 -33.55 5.11
C GLN A 235 -35.83 -33.76 5.75
N PRO A 236 -35.52 -34.97 6.25
CA PRO A 236 -34.25 -35.30 6.89
C PRO A 236 -33.17 -35.66 5.86
N VAL A 237 -31.94 -35.18 6.08
CA VAL A 237 -30.78 -35.51 5.23
C VAL A 237 -30.03 -36.70 5.81
N GLU A 238 -29.79 -37.65 4.91
CA GLU A 238 -29.21 -38.98 5.08
C GLU A 238 -27.67 -38.92 5.10
N HIS A 239 -27.05 -39.71 5.99
CA HIS A 239 -25.59 -39.84 6.10
C HIS A 239 -25.06 -40.88 5.10
N THR A 240 -24.07 -40.52 4.28
CA THR A 240 -23.28 -41.49 3.51
C THR A 240 -21.79 -41.36 3.85
N ASN A 241 -21.20 -42.51 4.18
CA ASN A 241 -19.78 -42.69 4.48
C ASN A 241 -18.99 -42.91 3.19
N ALA A 242 -17.82 -42.28 3.06
CA ALA A 242 -16.85 -42.53 1.99
C ALA A 242 -15.40 -42.51 2.54
N PRO A 243 -14.45 -43.18 1.86
CA PRO A 243 -13.34 -43.87 2.53
C PRO A 243 -12.04 -43.07 2.68
N ARG A 244 -11.28 -43.45 3.72
CA ARG A 244 -9.94 -42.97 4.10
C ARG A 244 -8.90 -43.22 3.01
N THR A 245 -8.16 -42.18 2.63
CA THR A 245 -6.83 -42.28 2.03
C THR A 245 -5.81 -41.58 2.92
N ASN A 246 -4.70 -42.28 3.17
CA ASN A 246 -3.67 -41.90 4.13
C ASN A 246 -2.69 -40.90 3.51
N GLY A 247 -2.78 -39.66 3.97
CA GLY A 247 -1.77 -38.61 3.84
C GLY A 247 -2.01 -37.61 4.96
N SER A 248 -1.29 -37.77 6.07
CA SER A 248 -1.53 -37.11 7.36
C SER A 248 -1.26 -35.60 7.33
N VAL A 249 -2.15 -34.84 6.70
CA VAL A 249 -2.52 -33.49 7.13
C VAL A 249 -3.63 -33.67 8.14
N THR A 250 -3.45 -33.21 9.38
CA THR A 250 -4.45 -33.33 10.44
C THR A 250 -5.78 -32.71 9.97
N THR A 251 -6.82 -33.53 9.91
CA THR A 251 -8.18 -33.17 9.46
C THR A 251 -8.79 -32.00 10.23
N ASN A 252 -8.25 -31.68 11.41
CA ASN A 252 -8.74 -30.62 12.30
C ASN A 252 -8.47 -29.20 11.76
N SER A 253 -7.45 -29.01 10.92
CA SER A 253 -7.16 -27.68 10.36
C SER A 253 -8.16 -27.28 9.25
N LEU A 254 -8.77 -28.28 8.59
CA LEU A 254 -9.71 -28.05 7.50
C LEU A 254 -11.10 -27.59 7.99
N GLU A 255 -11.54 -28.07 9.16
CA GLU A 255 -12.79 -27.64 9.80
C GLU A 255 -12.72 -26.18 10.27
N GLY A 256 -11.58 -25.74 10.79
CA GLY A 256 -11.37 -24.36 11.24
C GLY A 256 -11.56 -23.33 10.13
N CYS A 257 -11.27 -23.71 8.88
CA CYS A 257 -11.37 -22.87 7.71
C CYS A 257 -12.79 -22.77 7.12
N ALA A 258 -13.59 -23.84 7.20
CA ALA A 258 -15.00 -23.81 6.79
C ALA A 258 -15.85 -22.85 7.65
N ALA A 259 -15.32 -22.52 8.83
CA ALA A 259 -15.92 -21.68 9.86
C ALA A 259 -15.57 -20.17 9.75
N LEU A 260 -14.74 -19.75 8.80
CA LEU A 260 -14.32 -18.34 8.70
C LEU A 260 -15.46 -17.44 8.27
N GLN A 261 -15.80 -16.45 9.10
CA GLN A 261 -16.80 -15.44 8.77
C GLN A 261 -16.14 -14.06 8.64
N PRO A 262 -16.61 -13.20 7.71
CA PRO A 262 -16.15 -11.83 7.64
C PRO A 262 -16.66 -11.09 8.89
N VAL A 263 -15.75 -10.82 9.83
CA VAL A 263 -16.06 -10.06 11.05
C VAL A 263 -16.03 -8.58 10.75
N TYR A 264 -15.13 -8.16 9.85
CA TYR A 264 -14.88 -6.76 9.61
C TYR A 264 -14.55 -6.49 8.14
N GLN A 265 -15.23 -5.51 7.56
CA GLN A 265 -14.92 -4.99 6.23
C GLN A 265 -14.24 -3.64 6.39
N VAL A 266 -13.06 -3.50 5.80
CA VAL A 266 -12.23 -2.30 5.87
C VAL A 266 -12.49 -1.50 4.59
N LYS A 267 -13.18 -0.37 4.71
CA LYS A 267 -13.21 0.68 3.68
C LYS A 267 -12.22 1.78 4.07
N PHE A 268 -11.59 2.42 3.09
CA PHE A 268 -10.56 3.44 3.34
C PHE A 268 -11.01 4.54 4.33
N LEU A 269 -12.10 5.25 4.03
CA LEU A 269 -12.58 6.36 4.88
C LEU A 269 -13.02 5.88 6.28
N GLU A 270 -13.59 4.68 6.36
CA GLU A 270 -14.00 4.10 7.64
C GLU A 270 -12.79 3.68 8.48
N ALA A 271 -11.74 3.15 7.84
CA ALA A 271 -10.47 2.83 8.47
C ALA A 271 -9.78 4.08 9.02
N VAL A 272 -9.71 5.15 8.23
CA VAL A 272 -9.15 6.45 8.67
C VAL A 272 -9.95 7.00 9.86
N ARG A 273 -11.28 7.02 9.78
CA ARG A 273 -12.15 7.50 10.86
C ARG A 273 -11.96 6.69 12.15
N LYS A 274 -11.84 5.37 12.04
CA LYS A 274 -11.66 4.50 13.21
C LYS A 274 -10.27 4.57 13.80
N ALA A 275 -9.22 4.66 12.98
CA ALA A 275 -7.87 4.92 13.45
C ALA A 275 -7.80 6.27 14.18
N TRP A 276 -8.47 7.30 13.65
CA TRP A 276 -8.56 8.62 14.28
C TRP A 276 -9.25 8.58 15.65
N ASN A 277 -10.37 7.86 15.74
CA ASN A 277 -11.13 7.71 16.98
C ASN A 277 -10.47 6.75 17.99
N GLY A 278 -9.61 5.83 17.52
CA GLY A 278 -8.90 4.86 18.32
C GLY A 278 -7.51 5.31 18.80
N ASP A 279 -7.31 6.63 18.94
CA ASP A 279 -6.05 7.29 19.34
C ASP A 279 -4.84 7.08 18.41
N ALA A 280 -4.99 6.35 17.30
CA ALA A 280 -3.98 6.22 16.24
C ALA A 280 -4.02 7.43 15.27
N ARG A 281 -4.00 8.66 15.81
CA ARG A 281 -4.18 9.90 15.03
C ARG A 281 -3.09 10.13 13.99
N TRP A 282 -1.85 9.80 14.32
CA TRP A 282 -0.71 9.92 13.39
C TRP A 282 -0.85 8.99 12.19
N LEU A 283 -1.18 7.71 12.44
CA LEU A 283 -1.46 6.76 11.38
C LEU A 283 -2.63 7.22 10.51
N ALA A 284 -3.73 7.67 11.13
CA ALA A 284 -4.91 8.14 10.41
C ALA A 284 -4.62 9.37 9.53
N ALA A 285 -3.91 10.38 10.06
CA ALA A 285 -3.50 11.56 9.30
C ALA A 285 -2.58 11.17 8.14
N PHE A 286 -1.61 10.30 8.40
CA PHE A 286 -0.67 9.86 7.38
C PHE A 286 -1.36 9.07 6.26
N LEU A 287 -2.22 8.10 6.60
CA LEU A 287 -3.01 7.35 5.61
C LEU A 287 -3.92 8.27 4.79
N PHE A 288 -4.56 9.25 5.44
CA PHE A 288 -5.39 10.23 4.75
C PHE A 288 -4.60 11.08 3.76
N VAL A 289 -3.42 11.57 4.15
CA VAL A 289 -2.58 12.40 3.27
C VAL A 289 -1.93 11.56 2.17
N ALA A 290 -1.28 10.44 2.50
CA ALA A 290 -0.49 9.64 1.57
C ALA A 290 -1.35 8.85 0.57
N SER A 291 -2.52 8.35 0.98
CA SER A 291 -3.40 7.54 0.12
C SER A 291 -4.61 8.30 -0.39
N GLY A 292 -5.09 9.27 0.39
CA GLY A 292 -6.24 10.10 0.05
C GLY A 292 -5.80 11.27 -0.81
N VAL A 293 -5.18 12.27 -0.20
CA VAL A 293 -4.92 13.57 -0.83
C VAL A 293 -3.82 13.51 -1.89
N TRP A 294 -2.68 12.90 -1.56
CA TRP A 294 -1.47 12.95 -2.37
C TRP A 294 -1.66 12.39 -3.80
N PRO A 295 -2.30 11.22 -4.01
CA PRO A 295 -2.47 10.68 -5.37
C PRO A 295 -3.33 11.58 -6.28
N TYR A 296 -4.32 12.28 -5.73
CA TYR A 296 -5.12 13.26 -6.48
C TYR A 296 -4.32 14.52 -6.80
N VAL A 297 -3.60 15.07 -5.81
CA VAL A 297 -2.71 16.23 -6.01
C VAL A 297 -1.67 15.91 -7.08
N LYS A 298 -1.08 14.72 -7.04
CA LYS A 298 -0.12 14.24 -8.03
C LYS A 298 -0.73 14.22 -9.44
N ASN A 299 -1.89 13.58 -9.62
CA ASN A 299 -2.55 13.53 -10.93
C ASN A 299 -2.93 14.93 -11.45
N ALA A 300 -3.39 15.82 -10.56
CA ALA A 300 -3.67 17.21 -10.91
C ALA A 300 -2.39 17.95 -11.35
N LEU A 301 -1.27 17.77 -10.64
CA LEU A 301 0.00 18.40 -11.02
C LEU A 301 0.54 17.87 -12.35
N ILE A 302 0.41 16.57 -12.64
CA ILE A 302 0.77 16.00 -13.96
C ILE A 302 -0.05 16.67 -15.05
N LEU A 303 -1.37 16.79 -14.85
CA LEU A 303 -2.27 17.45 -15.79
C LEU A 303 -1.93 18.94 -15.97
N LEU A 304 -1.63 19.65 -14.89
CA LEU A 304 -1.22 21.07 -14.94
C LEU A 304 0.09 21.27 -15.69
N VAL A 305 1.09 20.41 -15.44
CA VAL A 305 2.38 20.44 -16.16
C VAL A 305 2.21 20.11 -17.64
N TRP A 306 1.20 19.30 -17.98
CA TRP A 306 0.87 18.96 -19.36
C TRP A 306 0.16 20.11 -20.09
N LEU A 307 -0.88 20.68 -19.48
CA LEU A 307 -1.75 21.68 -20.12
C LEU A 307 -1.14 23.09 -20.14
N ARG A 308 -0.35 23.45 -19.11
CA ARG A 308 0.16 24.81 -18.97
C ARG A 308 1.57 24.92 -19.55
N PRO A 309 1.87 25.91 -20.42
CA PRO A 309 3.23 26.18 -20.88
C PRO A 309 4.04 26.77 -19.71
N ILE A 310 4.68 25.89 -18.93
CA ILE A 310 5.57 26.25 -17.83
C ILE A 310 7.00 26.38 -18.35
N ARG A 311 7.79 27.30 -17.77
CA ARG A 311 9.23 27.43 -18.05
C ARG A 311 9.93 26.07 -17.91
N ALA A 312 10.78 25.72 -18.88
CA ALA A 312 11.41 24.40 -18.96
C ALA A 312 12.13 23.98 -17.65
N VAL A 313 12.86 24.91 -17.03
CA VAL A 313 13.56 24.65 -15.76
C VAL A 313 12.59 24.29 -14.64
N THR A 314 11.48 25.03 -14.52
CA THR A 314 10.45 24.77 -13.51
C THR A 314 9.72 23.46 -13.78
N ARG A 315 9.39 23.18 -15.05
CA ARG A 315 8.77 21.90 -15.46
C ARG A 315 9.64 20.70 -15.05
N ARG A 316 10.95 20.74 -15.33
CA ARG A 316 11.88 19.69 -14.93
C ARG A 316 11.93 19.49 -13.42
N ARG A 317 11.96 20.59 -12.65
CA ARG A 317 11.93 20.53 -11.18
C ARG A 317 10.66 19.87 -10.68
N ILE A 318 9.49 20.30 -11.17
CA ILE A 318 8.19 19.74 -10.76
C ILE A 318 8.13 18.25 -11.09
N LEU A 319 8.49 17.84 -12.31
CA LEU A 319 8.49 16.43 -12.72
C LEU A 319 9.43 15.57 -11.88
N SER A 320 10.63 16.08 -11.58
CA SER A 320 11.59 15.40 -10.71
C SER A 320 11.07 15.21 -9.28
N TRP A 321 10.41 16.23 -8.71
CA TRP A 321 9.76 16.12 -7.41
C TRP A 321 8.60 15.12 -7.44
N LEU A 322 7.79 15.15 -8.50
CA LEU A 322 6.66 14.25 -8.69
C LEU A 322 7.05 12.78 -8.77
N SER A 323 8.15 12.48 -9.46
CA SER A 323 8.74 11.14 -9.50
C SER A 323 9.18 10.70 -8.10
N ARG A 324 10.00 11.52 -7.42
CA ARG A 324 10.54 11.23 -6.08
C ARG A 324 9.48 11.05 -5.00
N LEU A 325 8.41 11.83 -5.06
CA LEU A 325 7.28 11.75 -4.14
C LEU A 325 6.27 10.68 -4.58
N GLY A 326 6.29 10.26 -5.85
CA GLY A 326 5.38 9.27 -6.41
C GLY A 326 5.46 7.92 -5.72
N ARG A 327 6.68 7.45 -5.38
CA ARG A 327 6.90 6.18 -4.67
C ARG A 327 6.29 6.13 -3.27
N TRP A 328 6.09 7.27 -2.61
CA TRP A 328 5.43 7.33 -1.29
C TRP A 328 3.94 6.98 -1.36
N SER A 329 3.35 6.94 -2.55
CA SER A 329 1.99 6.42 -2.73
C SER A 329 1.90 4.91 -2.45
N TYR A 330 3.03 4.19 -2.41
CA TYR A 330 3.06 2.76 -2.06
C TYR A 330 2.98 2.48 -0.55
N VAL A 331 3.04 3.50 0.32
CA VAL A 331 3.02 3.28 1.79
C VAL A 331 1.79 2.49 2.22
N ASP A 332 0.59 2.83 1.74
CA ASP A 332 -0.65 2.14 2.11
C ASP A 332 -0.64 0.66 1.74
N ILE A 333 -0.04 0.36 0.60
CA ILE A 333 0.01 -1.00 0.06
C ILE A 333 0.94 -1.84 0.94
N PHE A 334 2.08 -1.29 1.36
CA PHE A 334 2.94 -1.95 2.33
C PHE A 334 2.31 -2.05 3.71
N ILE A 335 1.59 -1.03 4.19
CA ILE A 335 0.84 -1.10 5.45
C ILE A 335 -0.19 -2.23 5.40
N MET A 336 -0.91 -2.40 4.30
CA MET A 336 -1.87 -3.49 4.15
C MET A 336 -1.19 -4.87 4.12
N ILE A 337 -0.08 -5.02 3.38
CA ILE A 337 0.72 -6.25 3.36
C ILE A 337 1.23 -6.57 4.77
N LEU A 338 1.71 -5.57 5.50
CA LEU A 338 2.14 -5.74 6.89
C LEU A 338 0.97 -6.16 7.78
N PHE A 339 -0.21 -5.55 7.67
CA PHE A 339 -1.39 -5.99 8.42
C PHE A 339 -1.85 -7.41 8.06
N ASN A 340 -1.73 -7.83 6.79
CA ASN A 340 -1.97 -9.22 6.40
C ASN A 340 -1.04 -10.18 7.13
N ALA A 341 0.24 -9.83 7.26
CA ALA A 341 1.21 -10.61 8.01
C ALA A 341 0.97 -10.58 9.53
N THR A 342 0.75 -9.40 10.11
CA THR A 342 0.65 -9.22 11.58
C THR A 342 -0.68 -9.68 12.15
N LEU A 343 -1.78 -9.56 11.41
CA LEU A 343 -3.10 -10.01 11.86
C LEU A 343 -3.32 -11.51 11.61
N ARG A 344 -2.33 -12.22 11.07
CA ARG A 344 -2.38 -13.67 10.94
C ARG A 344 -2.08 -14.32 12.28
N ILE A 345 -3.14 -14.54 13.05
CA ILE A 345 -3.07 -15.17 14.37
C ILE A 345 -3.68 -16.56 14.25
N GLU A 346 -2.85 -17.57 14.45
CA GLU A 346 -3.26 -18.97 14.52
C GLU A 346 -2.95 -19.48 15.93
N LYS A 347 -3.97 -19.89 16.67
CA LYS A 347 -3.87 -20.47 18.01
C LYS A 347 -4.64 -21.77 18.07
N VAL A 348 -4.05 -22.81 18.64
CA VAL A 348 -4.75 -24.07 18.88
C VAL A 348 -5.39 -23.99 20.26
N SER A 349 -6.70 -24.17 20.34
CA SER A 349 -7.40 -24.22 21.63
C SER A 349 -7.34 -25.62 22.24
N THR A 350 -7.64 -25.72 23.53
CA THR A 350 -7.80 -27.00 24.27
C THR A 350 -8.94 -27.87 23.72
N SER A 351 -9.87 -27.29 22.97
CA SER A 351 -11.01 -27.97 22.35
C SER A 351 -10.72 -28.46 20.92
N ASP A 352 -9.45 -28.58 20.52
CA ASP A 352 -8.97 -28.96 19.17
C ASP A 352 -9.44 -28.09 17.98
N VAL A 353 -10.27 -27.08 18.20
CA VAL A 353 -10.66 -26.10 17.18
C VAL A 353 -9.65 -24.95 17.16
N PRO A 354 -8.96 -24.70 16.02
CA PRO A 354 -8.00 -23.60 15.92
C PRO A 354 -8.74 -22.25 15.91
N PHE A 355 -8.30 -21.31 16.74
CA PHE A 355 -8.67 -19.91 16.64
C PHE A 355 -7.85 -19.24 15.54
N LEU A 356 -8.55 -18.67 14.57
CA LEU A 356 -7.95 -18.10 13.37
C LEU A 356 -8.48 -16.68 13.16
N ILE A 357 -7.55 -15.72 13.06
CA ILE A 357 -7.80 -14.37 12.54
C ILE A 357 -6.92 -14.22 11.30
N LEU A 358 -7.52 -13.81 10.19
CA LEU A 358 -6.85 -13.55 8.92
C LEU A 358 -7.35 -12.23 8.32
N ALA A 359 -6.45 -11.41 7.79
CA ALA A 359 -6.80 -10.23 7.02
C ALA A 359 -6.54 -10.49 5.54
N PHE A 360 -7.53 -10.24 4.68
CA PHE A 360 -7.43 -10.46 3.24
C PHE A 360 -7.51 -9.12 2.49
N PRO A 361 -6.56 -8.83 1.58
CA PRO A 361 -6.69 -7.71 0.66
C PRO A 361 -7.88 -7.92 -0.29
N GLN A 362 -8.56 -6.83 -0.62
CA GLN A 362 -9.72 -6.82 -1.51
C GLN A 362 -9.45 -5.95 -2.75
N SER A 363 -10.43 -5.91 -3.66
CA SER A 363 -10.32 -5.21 -4.94
C SER A 363 -9.88 -3.75 -4.83
N GLY A 364 -10.28 -3.04 -3.77
CA GLY A 364 -9.88 -1.65 -3.56
C GLY A 364 -8.36 -1.46 -3.54
N VAL A 365 -7.63 -2.32 -2.81
CA VAL A 365 -6.16 -2.22 -2.69
C VAL A 365 -5.46 -2.54 -4.01
N TYR A 366 -5.99 -3.51 -4.78
CA TYR A 366 -5.43 -3.85 -6.09
C TYR A 366 -5.60 -2.69 -7.08
N CYS A 367 -6.79 -2.08 -7.13
CA CYS A 367 -7.04 -0.91 -7.98
C CYS A 367 -6.16 0.28 -7.57
N PHE A 368 -5.96 0.49 -6.26
CA PHE A 368 -5.06 1.52 -5.75
C PHE A 368 -3.60 1.29 -6.22
N PHE A 369 -3.10 0.06 -6.11
CA PHE A 369 -1.75 -0.29 -6.58
C PHE A 369 -1.58 -0.06 -8.09
N ILE A 370 -2.56 -0.47 -8.90
CA ILE A 370 -2.53 -0.24 -10.35
C ILE A 370 -2.54 1.26 -10.65
N ALA A 371 -3.43 2.02 -10.00
CA ALA A 371 -3.51 3.48 -10.18
C ALA A 371 -2.21 4.18 -9.82
N ALA A 372 -1.60 3.83 -8.68
CA ALA A 372 -0.33 4.39 -8.21
C ALA A 372 0.82 4.08 -9.18
N THR A 373 0.89 2.84 -9.67
CA THR A 373 1.90 2.40 -10.64
C THR A 373 1.73 3.09 -11.99
N MET A 374 0.51 3.17 -12.50
CA MET A 374 0.19 3.91 -13.73
C MET A 374 0.57 5.39 -13.63
N SER A 375 0.30 6.02 -12.48
CA SER A 375 0.66 7.42 -12.20
C SER A 375 2.18 7.62 -12.13
N LEU A 376 2.94 6.64 -11.64
CA LEU A 376 4.41 6.70 -11.60
C LEU A 376 5.02 6.54 -13.00
N ILE A 377 4.55 5.56 -13.77
CA ILE A 377 4.94 5.37 -15.18
C ILE A 377 4.68 6.65 -15.98
N GLN A 378 3.53 7.29 -15.76
CA GLN A 378 3.18 8.53 -16.45
C GLN A 378 4.14 9.67 -16.12
N ALA A 379 4.54 9.82 -14.85
CA ALA A 379 5.48 10.86 -14.42
C ALA A 379 6.88 10.65 -15.06
N GLU A 380 7.39 9.41 -15.05
CA GLU A 380 8.68 9.06 -15.66
C GLU A 380 8.68 9.25 -17.17
N TRP A 381 7.61 8.83 -17.85
CA TRP A 381 7.46 9.05 -19.29
C TRP A 381 7.46 10.54 -19.62
N LEU A 382 6.75 11.35 -18.85
CA LEU A 382 6.66 12.79 -19.05
C LEU A 382 8.00 13.48 -18.82
N GLN A 383 8.77 13.02 -17.83
CA GLN A 383 10.12 13.48 -17.58
C GLN A 383 11.08 13.11 -18.74
N CYS A 384 11.04 11.87 -19.20
CA CYS A 384 11.84 11.41 -20.35
C CYS A 384 11.58 12.27 -21.59
N LYS A 385 10.31 12.53 -21.91
CA LYS A 385 9.94 13.36 -23.07
C LYS A 385 10.36 14.82 -22.91
N HIS A 386 10.30 15.36 -21.70
CA HIS A 386 10.81 16.69 -21.41
C HIS A 386 12.32 16.79 -21.65
N ASP A 387 13.09 15.81 -21.17
CA ASP A 387 14.55 15.80 -21.34
C ASP A 387 14.95 15.63 -22.82
N GLU A 388 14.26 14.76 -23.58
CA GLU A 388 14.47 14.58 -25.03
C GLU A 388 14.27 15.91 -25.80
N TYR A 389 13.19 16.63 -25.49
CA TYR A 389 12.90 17.93 -26.09
C TYR A 389 14.00 18.96 -25.79
N MET A 390 14.50 19.01 -24.55
CA MET A 390 15.55 19.96 -24.15
C MET A 390 16.89 19.70 -24.83
N VAL A 391 17.20 18.44 -25.16
CA VAL A 391 18.40 18.09 -25.95
C VAL A 391 18.28 18.62 -27.38
N GLY A 392 17.12 18.47 -28.02
CA GLY A 392 16.87 18.98 -29.37
C GLY A 392 17.00 20.51 -29.46
N VAL A 393 16.46 21.24 -28.49
CA VAL A 393 16.57 22.71 -28.44
C VAL A 393 18.03 23.17 -28.31
N ARG A 394 18.83 22.48 -27.49
CA ARG A 394 20.26 22.79 -27.34
C ARG A 394 21.05 22.49 -28.61
N ALA A 395 20.77 21.37 -29.28
CA ALA A 395 21.40 21.03 -30.55
C ALA A 395 21.09 22.09 -31.62
N GLY A 396 19.83 22.52 -31.74
CA GLY A 396 19.43 23.61 -32.63
C GLY A 396 20.12 24.92 -32.29
N ALA A 397 20.12 25.34 -31.02
CA ALA A 397 20.78 26.58 -30.59
C ALA A 397 22.29 26.58 -30.88
N SER A 398 22.96 25.42 -30.77
CA SER A 398 24.39 25.30 -31.08
C SER A 398 24.73 25.44 -32.56
N LEU A 399 23.80 25.10 -33.46
CA LEU A 399 23.98 25.29 -34.91
C LEU A 399 23.81 26.78 -35.30
N PHE A 400 22.93 27.51 -34.63
CA PHE A 400 22.71 28.93 -34.88
C PHE A 400 23.72 29.85 -34.19
N ALA A 401 24.31 29.43 -33.06
CA ALA A 401 25.36 30.18 -32.37
C ALA A 401 26.74 30.09 -33.06
N GLY A 402 26.74 30.00 -34.40
CA GLY A 402 27.94 30.04 -35.21
C GLY A 402 28.77 31.29 -34.89
N ASN A 403 29.96 31.04 -34.34
CA ASN A 403 31.10 31.96 -34.29
C ASN A 403 31.09 33.15 -33.29
N SER A 404 30.19 33.21 -32.31
CA SER A 404 30.36 34.18 -31.21
C SER A 404 30.95 33.51 -29.96
N ASN A 405 32.19 33.87 -29.63
CA ASN A 405 32.95 33.40 -28.45
C ASN A 405 32.37 33.88 -27.09
N GLY A 406 31.07 34.15 -27.02
CA GLY A 406 30.37 34.65 -25.84
C GLY A 406 30.24 33.58 -24.76
N ARG A 407 31.12 33.65 -23.76
CA ARG A 407 31.18 32.79 -22.57
C ARG A 407 29.90 32.95 -21.71
N LEU A 408 28.94 32.03 -21.81
CA LEU A 408 27.76 32.02 -20.94
C LEU A 408 28.12 31.55 -19.51
N HIS A 409 28.15 32.49 -18.58
CA HIS A 409 28.66 32.38 -17.19
C HIS A 409 27.54 32.24 -16.13
N SER A 410 26.51 31.38 -16.31
CA SER A 410 25.36 31.36 -15.38
C SER A 410 25.17 30.09 -14.52
N GLU A 411 26.22 29.30 -14.25
CA GLU A 411 26.09 28.04 -13.47
C GLU A 411 27.05 27.92 -12.26
N TRP A 412 27.40 29.03 -11.61
CA TRP A 412 28.55 29.10 -10.68
C TRP A 412 28.29 29.03 -9.16
N GLN A 413 27.07 29.07 -8.64
CA GLN A 413 26.89 29.14 -7.17
C GLN A 413 26.85 27.78 -6.44
N SER A 414 26.48 26.67 -7.07
CA SER A 414 26.46 25.34 -6.41
C SER A 414 27.82 24.62 -6.40
N ARG A 415 28.84 25.16 -7.09
CA ARG A 415 30.15 24.50 -7.26
C ARG A 415 31.13 24.72 -6.09
N ALA A 416 30.97 25.78 -5.31
CA ALA A 416 31.92 26.13 -4.23
C ALA A 416 31.81 25.19 -3.02
N LEU A 417 30.59 24.75 -2.66
CA LEU A 417 30.38 23.90 -1.48
C LEU A 417 30.92 22.48 -1.69
N VAL A 418 30.71 21.90 -2.88
CA VAL A 418 31.18 20.54 -3.22
C VAL A 418 32.70 20.52 -3.36
N LYS A 419 33.31 21.53 -3.98
CA LYS A 419 34.78 21.62 -4.08
C LYS A 419 35.45 21.66 -2.71
N ASN A 420 34.90 22.37 -1.73
CA ASN A 420 35.50 22.44 -0.39
C ASN A 420 35.40 21.12 0.39
N VAL A 421 34.33 20.34 0.19
CA VAL A 421 34.20 19.00 0.78
C VAL A 421 35.14 18.01 0.08
N LEU A 422 35.26 18.08 -1.25
CA LEU A 422 36.09 17.17 -2.02
C LEU A 422 37.60 17.45 -1.86
N HIS A 423 38.00 18.73 -1.73
CA HIS A 423 39.42 19.09 -1.64
C HIS A 423 40.08 18.66 -0.33
N LYS A 424 39.29 18.46 0.74
CA LYS A 424 39.76 17.85 2.00
C LYS A 424 39.94 16.33 1.91
N ALA A 425 39.36 15.67 0.90
CA ALA A 425 39.48 14.23 0.72
C ALA A 425 40.68 13.83 -0.16
N LYS A 426 41.89 14.38 0.12
CA LYS A 426 43.16 14.02 -0.55
C LYS A 426 43.48 12.51 -0.51
N LEU A 427 42.84 11.74 0.36
CA LEU A 427 42.97 10.28 0.45
C LEU A 427 42.29 9.52 -0.70
N LEU A 428 41.38 10.15 -1.46
CA LEU A 428 40.69 9.55 -2.61
C LEU A 428 41.36 9.84 -3.97
N ASP A 429 42.49 10.56 -3.98
CA ASP A 429 43.17 10.95 -5.22
C ASP A 429 43.87 9.78 -5.94
N SER A 430 43.99 8.64 -5.24
CA SER A 430 44.37 7.39 -5.90
C SER A 430 43.19 6.89 -6.73
N HIS A 431 43.28 7.05 -8.05
CA HIS A 431 42.31 6.53 -9.03
C HIS A 431 41.94 5.04 -8.77
N ARG A 432 42.85 4.26 -8.18
CA ARG A 432 42.60 2.85 -7.78
C ARG A 432 41.67 2.71 -6.57
N GLY A 433 41.71 3.63 -5.61
CA GLY A 433 40.86 3.61 -4.43
C GLY A 433 39.39 3.88 -4.76
N VAL A 434 39.12 4.87 -5.61
CA VAL A 434 37.76 5.16 -6.11
C VAL A 434 37.20 3.96 -6.89
N LEU A 435 38.05 3.32 -7.70
CA LEU A 435 37.70 2.11 -8.46
C LEU A 435 37.29 0.95 -7.55
N LEU A 436 38.09 0.64 -6.52
CA LEU A 436 37.77 -0.44 -5.58
C LEU A 436 36.49 -0.15 -4.78
N PHE A 437 36.32 1.09 -4.30
CA PHE A 437 35.14 1.49 -3.56
C PHE A 437 33.85 1.30 -4.38
N GLN A 438 33.87 1.64 -5.67
CA GLN A 438 32.71 1.53 -6.56
C GLN A 438 32.30 0.11 -6.92
N CYS A 439 33.21 -0.86 -6.84
CA CYS A 439 32.89 -2.27 -7.02
C CYS A 439 32.49 -2.96 -5.72
N ILE A 440 33.21 -2.66 -4.65
CA ILE A 440 32.98 -3.31 -3.36
C ILE A 440 31.64 -2.86 -2.78
N LEU A 441 31.27 -1.59 -2.90
CA LEU A 441 30.06 -1.05 -2.28
C LEU A 441 28.76 -1.68 -2.82
N PRO A 442 28.51 -1.83 -4.14
CA PRO A 442 27.33 -2.53 -4.64
C PRO A 442 27.31 -4.02 -4.29
N ILE A 443 28.47 -4.70 -4.24
CA ILE A 443 28.55 -6.11 -3.84
C ILE A 443 28.15 -6.26 -2.37
N ILE A 444 28.68 -5.42 -1.48
CA ILE A 444 28.27 -5.37 -0.07
C ILE A 444 26.77 -5.09 0.02
N CYS A 445 26.26 -4.12 -0.74
CA CYS A 445 24.84 -3.79 -0.76
C CYS A 445 23.97 -5.00 -1.16
N ILE A 446 24.36 -5.76 -2.19
CA ILE A 446 23.67 -6.99 -2.62
C ILE A 446 23.67 -8.04 -1.49
N LEU A 447 24.83 -8.29 -0.87
CA LEU A 447 24.96 -9.29 0.20
C LEU A 447 24.12 -8.89 1.42
N VAL A 448 24.21 -7.64 1.87
CA VAL A 448 23.45 -7.11 3.01
C VAL A 448 21.95 -7.16 2.72
N LEU A 449 21.51 -6.81 1.50
CA LEU A 449 20.11 -6.89 1.10
C LEU A 449 19.58 -8.33 1.15
N ILE A 450 20.30 -9.29 0.56
CA ILE A 450 19.89 -10.70 0.56
C ILE A 450 19.85 -11.25 2.00
N ILE A 451 20.89 -11.00 2.80
CA ILE A 451 20.94 -11.45 4.18
C ILE A 451 19.81 -10.81 5.01
N GLY A 452 19.60 -9.49 4.88
CA GLY A 452 18.54 -8.78 5.58
C GLY A 452 17.14 -9.27 5.21
N PHE A 453 16.91 -9.58 3.93
CA PHE A 453 15.61 -10.04 3.44
C PHE A 453 15.28 -11.48 3.85
N PHE A 454 16.27 -12.38 3.80
CA PHE A 454 16.06 -13.82 3.99
C PHE A 454 16.37 -14.33 5.40
N SER A 455 17.40 -13.79 6.05
CA SER A 455 17.99 -14.41 7.25
C SER A 455 17.46 -13.87 8.57
N PHE A 456 17.05 -12.59 8.63
CA PHE A 456 16.70 -11.94 9.89
C PHE A 456 15.23 -11.56 9.99
N ASP A 457 14.67 -11.70 11.19
CA ASP A 457 13.33 -11.23 11.49
C ASP A 457 13.28 -9.70 11.42
N THR A 458 12.29 -9.20 10.70
CA THR A 458 12.07 -7.77 10.44
C THR A 458 11.11 -7.18 11.48
N ILE A 459 10.07 -7.93 11.83
CA ILE A 459 9.13 -7.59 12.91
C ILE A 459 8.86 -8.81 13.76
N GLN A 460 8.80 -8.59 15.07
CA GLN A 460 8.38 -9.57 16.05
C GLN A 460 7.22 -8.97 16.84
N PHE A 461 6.17 -9.76 17.05
CA PHE A 461 5.06 -9.37 17.91
C PHE A 461 4.79 -10.45 18.95
N THR A 462 4.48 -9.98 20.15
CA THR A 462 4.10 -10.81 21.29
C THR A 462 2.63 -10.54 21.60
N LEU A 463 1.81 -11.58 21.50
CA LEU A 463 0.44 -11.55 21.96
C LEU A 463 0.41 -11.55 23.48
N GLY A 464 -0.32 -10.58 24.05
CA GLY A 464 -0.67 -10.51 25.46
C GLY A 464 -2.19 -10.55 25.68
N GLY A 465 -2.64 -10.21 26.88
CA GLY A 465 -4.05 -10.22 27.27
C GLY A 465 -4.64 -11.63 27.41
N MET A 466 -5.97 -11.75 27.28
CA MET A 466 -6.65 -13.05 27.40
C MET A 466 -6.26 -14.02 26.26
N VAL A 467 -5.87 -13.50 25.10
CA VAL A 467 -5.45 -14.35 23.97
C VAL A 467 -4.12 -15.07 24.26
N ALA A 468 -3.24 -14.47 25.05
CA ALA A 468 -1.98 -15.08 25.45
C ALA A 468 -2.13 -16.24 26.42
N ALA A 469 -3.26 -16.32 27.12
CA ALA A 469 -3.59 -17.44 28.00
C ALA A 469 -3.94 -18.72 27.23
N PHE A 470 -4.18 -18.64 25.92
CA PHE A 470 -4.40 -19.82 25.09
C PHE A 470 -3.09 -20.55 24.79
N PRO A 471 -3.08 -21.90 24.86
CA PRO A 471 -1.88 -22.69 24.59
C PRO A 471 -1.35 -22.42 23.17
N GLY A 472 -0.03 -22.54 23.02
CA GLY A 472 0.70 -22.26 21.76
C GLY A 472 1.58 -21.02 21.83
N ASN A 473 2.29 -20.74 20.75
CA ASN A 473 3.25 -19.62 20.71
C ASN A 473 2.54 -18.28 20.86
N ASN A 474 3.04 -17.45 21.77
CA ASN A 474 2.62 -16.04 21.92
C ASN A 474 3.49 -15.10 21.09
N VAL A 475 4.67 -15.57 20.67
CA VAL A 475 5.65 -14.79 19.93
C VAL A 475 5.61 -15.22 18.47
N TYR A 476 5.42 -14.25 17.58
CA TYR A 476 5.47 -14.46 16.15
C TYR A 476 6.52 -13.53 15.55
N ALA A 477 7.41 -14.10 14.74
CA ALA A 477 8.51 -13.38 14.12
C ALA A 477 8.49 -13.58 12.60
N TYR A 478 8.60 -12.48 11.88
CA TYR A 478 8.52 -12.43 10.42
C TYR A 478 9.73 -11.70 9.85
N SER A 479 10.54 -12.43 9.07
CA SER A 479 11.46 -11.83 8.10
C SER A 479 10.70 -11.20 6.94
N ALA A 480 11.34 -10.32 6.16
CA ALA A 480 10.73 -9.72 4.97
C ALA A 480 10.23 -10.78 3.98
N ARG A 481 10.96 -11.89 3.83
CA ARG A 481 10.48 -13.07 3.09
C ARG A 481 9.19 -13.64 3.67
N ARG A 482 9.09 -13.85 4.98
CA ARG A 482 7.88 -14.41 5.60
C ARG A 482 6.68 -13.48 5.48
N ILE A 483 6.90 -12.16 5.52
CA ILE A 483 5.86 -11.15 5.22
C ILE A 483 5.41 -11.29 3.76
N MET A 484 6.35 -11.44 2.83
CA MET A 484 6.01 -11.66 1.42
C MET A 484 5.24 -12.98 1.20
N ASP A 485 5.71 -14.07 1.80
CA ASP A 485 5.07 -15.39 1.73
C ASP A 485 3.70 -15.37 2.41
N SER A 486 3.47 -14.50 3.41
CA SER A 486 2.17 -14.38 4.07
C SER A 486 1.05 -13.98 3.09
N VAL A 487 1.37 -13.11 2.14
CA VAL A 487 0.46 -12.62 1.09
C VAL A 487 -0.04 -13.76 0.19
N LEU A 488 0.79 -14.79 -0.06
CA LEU A 488 0.39 -15.97 -0.83
C LEU A 488 -0.24 -17.05 0.06
N SER A 489 0.25 -17.20 1.28
CA SER A 489 -0.14 -18.28 2.21
C SER A 489 -1.56 -18.15 2.78
N THR A 490 -2.29 -17.09 2.44
CA THR A 490 -3.75 -16.98 2.65
C THR A 490 -4.55 -18.14 2.05
N GLN A 491 -3.91 -19.03 1.29
CA GLN A 491 -4.40 -20.32 0.80
C GLN A 491 -4.66 -21.38 1.88
N ALA A 492 -4.28 -21.17 3.14
CA ALA A 492 -4.46 -22.18 4.20
C ALA A 492 -5.93 -22.64 4.34
N CYS A 493 -6.88 -21.78 3.97
CA CYS A 493 -8.27 -22.18 3.81
C CYS A 493 -8.58 -22.45 2.33
N LYS A 494 -8.69 -23.74 1.96
CA LYS A 494 -9.15 -24.25 0.63
C LYS A 494 -10.52 -23.72 0.16
N LEU A 495 -11.13 -22.77 0.87
CA LEU A 495 -12.42 -22.18 0.53
C LEU A 495 -12.35 -21.23 -0.68
N HIS A 496 -11.14 -20.88 -1.15
CA HIS A 496 -10.94 -20.14 -2.39
C HIS A 496 -9.92 -20.87 -3.26
N ASP A 497 -10.40 -21.81 -4.07
CA ASP A 497 -9.60 -22.72 -4.90
C ASP A 497 -8.77 -22.03 -6.01
N ARG A 498 -8.78 -20.69 -6.09
CA ARG A 498 -7.89 -19.92 -6.97
C ARG A 498 -7.23 -18.79 -6.22
N ILE A 499 -5.90 -18.74 -6.36
CA ILE A 499 -5.11 -17.56 -6.00
C ILE A 499 -5.69 -16.38 -6.78
N GLY A 500 -6.18 -15.37 -6.06
CA GLY A 500 -6.69 -14.17 -6.70
C GLY A 500 -5.56 -13.49 -7.46
N LEU A 501 -5.81 -13.06 -8.70
CA LEU A 501 -4.84 -12.28 -9.50
C LEU A 501 -4.27 -11.09 -8.71
N GLY A 502 -5.10 -10.47 -7.87
CA GLY A 502 -4.69 -9.37 -6.99
C GLY A 502 -3.64 -9.75 -5.94
N GLN A 503 -3.69 -10.96 -5.37
CA GLN A 503 -2.67 -11.42 -4.41
C GLN A 503 -1.33 -11.64 -5.09
N ILE A 504 -1.35 -12.23 -6.30
CA ILE A 504 -0.15 -12.38 -7.14
C ILE A 504 0.41 -11.00 -7.47
N LEU A 505 -0.45 -10.04 -7.80
CA LEU A 505 -0.05 -8.66 -8.09
C LEU A 505 0.65 -7.99 -6.90
N LEU A 506 0.10 -8.12 -5.68
CA LEU A 506 0.72 -7.58 -4.46
C LEU A 506 2.03 -8.29 -4.11
N TYR A 507 2.08 -9.61 -4.27
CA TYR A 507 3.30 -10.39 -4.09
C TYR A 507 4.39 -9.93 -5.06
N CYS A 508 4.07 -9.79 -6.34
CA CYS A 508 4.99 -9.28 -7.35
C CYS A 508 5.40 -7.85 -7.01
N ALA A 509 4.48 -6.97 -6.63
CA ALA A 509 4.78 -5.59 -6.22
C ALA A 509 5.81 -5.55 -5.09
N PHE A 510 5.61 -6.38 -4.05
CA PHE A 510 6.53 -6.47 -2.93
C PHE A 510 7.91 -7.02 -3.37
N LEU A 511 7.91 -8.14 -4.09
CA LEU A 511 9.14 -8.77 -4.59
C LEU A 511 9.95 -7.82 -5.47
N PHE A 512 9.29 -7.14 -6.41
CA PHE A 512 9.96 -6.22 -7.32
C PHE A 512 10.43 -4.94 -6.62
N GLY A 513 9.56 -4.27 -5.87
CA GLY A 513 9.87 -2.99 -5.23
C GLY A 513 10.90 -3.07 -4.09
N VAL A 514 10.88 -4.18 -3.32
CA VAL A 514 11.70 -4.34 -2.11
C VAL A 514 12.99 -5.13 -2.37
N LEU A 515 12.98 -6.11 -3.27
CA LEU A 515 14.13 -7.02 -3.49
C LEU A 515 14.72 -6.90 -4.89
N VAL A 516 13.94 -7.15 -5.95
CA VAL A 516 14.51 -7.30 -7.30
C VAL A 516 15.06 -5.99 -7.84
N LEU A 517 14.32 -4.88 -7.73
CA LEU A 517 14.77 -3.59 -8.28
C LEU A 517 16.03 -3.06 -7.58
N PRO A 518 16.17 -3.08 -6.25
CA PRO A 518 17.44 -2.74 -5.61
C PRO A 518 18.62 -3.61 -6.07
N LEU A 519 18.41 -4.92 -6.23
CA LEU A 519 19.45 -5.82 -6.78
C LEU A 519 19.82 -5.44 -8.21
N VAL A 520 18.82 -5.19 -9.06
CA VAL A 520 19.03 -4.76 -10.45
C VAL A 520 19.81 -3.45 -10.50
N ILE A 521 19.51 -2.47 -9.63
CA ILE A 521 20.29 -1.22 -9.56
C ILE A 521 21.76 -1.52 -9.22
N CYS A 522 22.02 -2.31 -8.17
CA CYS A 522 23.40 -2.66 -7.81
C CYS A 522 24.14 -3.36 -8.96
N LEU A 523 23.47 -4.29 -9.67
CA LEU A 523 24.04 -4.98 -10.83
C LEU A 523 24.28 -4.03 -12.00
N LEU A 524 23.34 -3.12 -12.30
CA LEU A 524 23.50 -2.14 -13.38
C LEU A 524 24.65 -1.18 -13.09
N VAL A 525 24.86 -0.80 -11.83
CA VAL A 525 26.00 0.03 -11.42
C VAL A 525 27.32 -0.73 -11.60
N LEU A 526 27.38 -2.01 -11.23
CA LEU A 526 28.56 -2.86 -11.46
C LEU A 526 28.86 -3.02 -12.95
N LEU A 527 27.84 -3.27 -13.78
CA LEU A 527 28.00 -3.40 -15.22
C LEU A 527 28.41 -2.08 -15.88
N GLN A 528 27.81 -0.95 -15.45
CA GLN A 528 28.21 0.38 -15.91
C GLN A 528 29.68 0.62 -15.64
N TRP A 529 30.15 0.22 -14.45
CA TRP A 529 31.55 0.33 -14.08
C TRP A 529 32.45 -0.59 -14.92
N PHE A 530 32.11 -1.87 -15.07
CA PHE A 530 32.90 -2.83 -15.85
C PHE A 530 33.02 -2.42 -17.32
N SER A 531 31.97 -1.78 -17.87
CA SER A 531 31.99 -1.24 -19.23
C SER A 531 32.97 -0.06 -19.39
N ARG A 532 33.29 0.64 -18.30
CA ARG A 532 34.20 1.80 -18.30
C ARG A 532 35.66 1.40 -18.02
N SER A 533 35.89 0.29 -17.33
CA SER A 533 37.22 -0.15 -16.88
C SER A 533 38.05 -0.86 -17.95
N GLN A 534 37.55 -1.04 -19.18
CA GLN A 534 38.33 -1.64 -20.27
C GLN A 534 38.83 -0.57 -21.26
N PRO A 535 39.94 0.14 -20.98
CA PRO A 535 40.70 0.80 -22.02
C PRO A 535 41.43 -0.29 -22.83
N ILE A 536 40.93 -0.61 -24.02
CA ILE A 536 41.68 -1.44 -24.96
C ILE A 536 42.81 -0.57 -25.51
N ASP A 537 43.96 -0.58 -24.83
CA ASP A 537 45.17 0.14 -25.26
C ASP A 537 45.76 -0.41 -26.57
N CYS A 538 45.22 -1.52 -27.10
CA CYS A 538 45.72 -2.16 -28.31
C CYS A 538 45.35 -1.44 -29.63
N CYS A 539 44.42 -0.47 -29.63
CA CYS A 539 43.97 0.19 -30.86
C CYS A 539 44.36 1.68 -30.91
N ARG A 540 45.36 2.02 -31.73
CA ARG A 540 45.80 3.40 -32.02
C ARG A 540 45.02 3.95 -33.23
N GLY A 541 44.32 5.09 -33.10
CA GLY A 541 43.72 5.83 -34.23
C GLY A 541 42.19 6.04 -34.19
N GLU A 542 41.60 6.27 -35.37
CA GLU A 542 40.17 6.54 -35.65
C GLU A 542 39.20 5.58 -34.93
N THR A 543 39.55 4.29 -34.89
CA THR A 543 38.75 3.23 -34.25
C THR A 543 38.50 3.49 -32.76
N ARG A 544 39.43 4.16 -32.07
CA ARG A 544 39.28 4.54 -30.65
C ARG A 544 38.16 5.58 -30.48
N ARG A 545 37.99 6.51 -31.42
CA ARG A 545 36.92 7.53 -31.37
C ARG A 545 35.54 6.88 -31.53
N ILE A 546 35.39 6.00 -32.53
CA ILE A 546 34.13 5.29 -32.80
C ILE A 546 33.75 4.39 -31.62
N PHE A 547 34.72 3.67 -31.05
CA PHE A 547 34.49 2.82 -29.87
C PHE A 547 34.04 3.65 -28.65
N ASN A 548 34.75 4.76 -28.35
CA ASN A 548 34.40 5.63 -27.23
C ASN A 548 32.99 6.23 -27.36
N GLN A 549 32.57 6.59 -28.58
CA GLN A 549 31.23 7.10 -28.81
C GLN A 549 30.15 6.05 -28.52
N LYS A 550 30.31 4.82 -29.02
CA LYS A 550 29.36 3.73 -28.73
C LYS A 550 29.31 3.37 -27.24
N VAL A 551 30.45 3.41 -26.55
CA VAL A 551 30.50 3.18 -25.10
C VAL A 551 29.76 4.29 -24.34
N LEU A 552 29.93 5.55 -24.77
CA LEU A 552 29.23 6.69 -24.16
C LEU A 552 27.71 6.62 -24.37
N GLU A 553 27.27 6.24 -25.57
CA GLU A 553 25.85 6.03 -25.88
C GLU A 553 25.25 4.93 -24.99
N ARG A 554 25.92 3.79 -24.87
CA ARG A 554 25.51 2.69 -23.98
C ARG A 554 25.47 3.11 -22.52
N ALA A 555 26.48 3.84 -22.04
CA ALA A 555 26.53 4.35 -20.68
C ALA A 555 25.39 5.33 -20.39
N SER A 556 25.02 6.18 -21.36
CA SER A 556 23.88 7.09 -21.23
C SER A 556 22.55 6.36 -21.17
N ALA A 557 22.37 5.29 -21.97
CA ALA A 557 21.18 4.45 -21.93
C ALA A 557 21.07 3.70 -20.60
N MET A 558 22.18 3.14 -20.11
CA MET A 558 22.22 2.45 -18.82
C MET A 558 21.87 3.37 -17.66
N ARG A 559 22.35 4.62 -17.66
CA ARG A 559 21.99 5.62 -16.66
C ARG A 559 20.48 5.91 -16.67
N ARG A 560 19.84 5.96 -17.85
CA ARG A 560 18.37 6.12 -17.93
C ARG A 560 17.63 4.94 -17.31
N VAL A 561 18.10 3.71 -17.56
CA VAL A 561 17.51 2.50 -16.95
C VAL A 561 17.69 2.53 -15.42
N ILE A 562 18.85 2.92 -14.91
CA ILE A 562 19.08 3.06 -13.46
C ILE A 562 18.11 4.06 -12.84
N HIS A 563 17.92 5.23 -13.45
CA HIS A 563 16.95 6.23 -12.97
C HIS A 563 15.51 5.72 -13.02
N LEU A 564 15.14 4.97 -14.07
CA LEU A 564 13.83 4.34 -14.15
C LEU A 564 13.65 3.32 -13.02
N CYS A 565 14.61 2.43 -12.80
CA CYS A 565 14.56 1.47 -11.69
C CYS A 565 14.48 2.17 -10.32
N GLU A 566 15.24 3.26 -10.13
CA GLU A 566 15.25 4.06 -8.91
C GLU A 566 13.87 4.63 -8.58
N ALA A 567 13.10 5.06 -9.59
CA ALA A 567 11.74 5.56 -9.39
C ALA A 567 10.80 4.51 -8.79
N PHE A 568 11.02 3.22 -9.10
CA PHE A 568 10.21 2.10 -8.60
C PHE A 568 10.79 1.39 -7.37
N VAL A 569 12.05 1.66 -6.99
CA VAL A 569 12.60 1.13 -5.74
C VAL A 569 11.83 1.73 -4.57
N SER A 570 11.30 0.83 -3.74
CA SER A 570 10.41 1.18 -2.64
C SER A 570 10.84 0.56 -1.31
N LEU A 571 12.14 0.20 -1.19
CA LEU A 571 12.70 -0.35 0.04
C LEU A 571 12.59 0.64 1.21
N ASP A 572 12.85 1.92 0.96
CA ASP A 572 12.67 3.02 1.92
C ASP A 572 11.21 3.18 2.34
N VAL A 573 10.29 3.15 1.39
CA VAL A 573 8.84 3.20 1.63
C VAL A 573 8.38 2.02 2.48
N PHE A 574 8.90 0.81 2.21
CA PHE A 574 8.62 -0.39 3.00
C PHE A 574 9.11 -0.27 4.44
N ILE A 575 10.37 0.13 4.65
CA ILE A 575 10.93 0.30 6.02
C ILE A 575 10.20 1.40 6.78
N PHE A 576 9.84 2.50 6.12
CA PHE A 576 9.03 3.53 6.73
C PHE A 576 7.63 3.00 7.15
N SER A 577 6.98 2.23 6.29
CA SER A 577 5.70 1.57 6.58
C SER A 577 5.82 0.60 7.76
N LEU A 578 6.92 -0.13 7.83
CA LEU A 578 7.24 -1.05 8.92
C LEU A 578 7.36 -0.31 10.26
N VAL A 579 8.08 0.82 10.29
CA VAL A 579 8.21 1.65 11.49
C VAL A 579 6.83 2.17 11.93
N ILE A 580 6.03 2.69 11.00
CA ILE A 580 4.67 3.16 11.30
C ILE A 580 3.82 2.04 11.92
N VAL A 581 3.77 0.87 11.28
CA VAL A 581 2.98 -0.26 11.80
C VAL A 581 3.51 -0.72 13.15
N SER A 582 4.84 -0.75 13.35
CA SER A 582 5.43 -1.14 14.63
C SER A 582 5.04 -0.20 15.79
N MET A 583 4.89 1.09 15.52
CA MET A 583 4.53 2.11 16.53
C MET A 583 3.03 2.16 16.83
N GLU A 584 2.17 1.81 15.86
CA GLU A 584 0.73 2.08 15.94
C GLU A 584 -0.14 0.82 15.95
N VAL A 585 0.43 -0.39 15.78
CA VAL A 585 -0.38 -1.64 15.72
C VAL A 585 -1.26 -1.81 16.95
N GLU A 586 -0.73 -1.48 18.14
CA GLU A 586 -1.43 -1.74 19.40
C GLU A 586 -2.72 -0.92 19.46
N LYS A 587 -2.61 0.36 19.08
CA LYS A 587 -3.75 1.27 19.02
C LYS A 587 -4.76 0.83 17.96
N VAL A 588 -4.30 0.36 16.80
CA VAL A 588 -5.16 -0.16 15.74
C VAL A 588 -5.91 -1.41 16.21
N VAL A 589 -5.23 -2.36 16.86
CA VAL A 589 -5.84 -3.58 17.39
C VAL A 589 -6.86 -3.25 18.48
N ASN A 590 -6.54 -2.30 19.37
CA ASN A 590 -7.46 -1.80 20.39
C ASN A 590 -8.69 -1.10 19.78
N ALA A 591 -8.50 -0.31 18.72
CA ALA A 591 -9.58 0.34 17.98
C ALA A 591 -10.50 -0.67 17.28
N ILE A 592 -9.92 -1.72 16.68
CA ILE A 592 -10.69 -2.80 16.04
C ILE A 592 -11.45 -3.61 17.09
N SER A 593 -10.81 -3.95 18.22
CA SER A 593 -11.41 -4.70 19.32
C SER A 593 -12.62 -3.96 19.93
N SER A 594 -12.53 -2.64 20.09
CA SER A 594 -13.64 -1.83 20.62
C SER A 594 -14.79 -1.64 19.63
N THR A 595 -14.53 -1.78 18.33
CA THR A 595 -15.55 -1.67 17.28
C THR A 595 -16.25 -3.00 16.99
N GLY A 596 -15.70 -4.12 17.45
CA GLY A 596 -16.31 -5.44 17.31
C GLY A 596 -17.69 -5.50 17.98
N ARG A 597 -18.64 -6.26 17.40
CA ARG A 597 -20.00 -6.44 17.93
C ARG A 597 -20.04 -7.09 19.33
N ALA A 598 -18.95 -7.70 19.76
CA ALA A 598 -18.76 -8.09 21.14
C ALA A 598 -18.04 -6.93 21.82
N HIS A 599 -18.68 -6.29 22.80
CA HIS A 599 -18.08 -5.26 23.66
C HIS A 599 -16.90 -5.81 24.45
N VAL A 600 -15.81 -6.20 23.81
CA VAL A 600 -14.65 -6.78 24.46
C VAL A 600 -13.94 -5.67 25.25
N LYS A 601 -13.75 -5.87 26.57
CA LYS A 601 -13.04 -4.89 27.42
C LYS A 601 -11.68 -4.54 26.79
N PRO A 602 -11.30 -3.25 26.76
CA PRO A 602 -9.97 -2.85 26.34
C PRO A 602 -8.91 -3.62 27.17
N GLY A 603 -7.86 -4.11 26.50
CA GLY A 603 -6.82 -4.97 27.10
C GLY A 603 -7.03 -6.48 26.94
N THR A 604 -8.11 -6.92 26.28
CA THR A 604 -8.33 -8.35 25.99
C THR A 604 -7.31 -8.92 25.02
N ILE A 605 -6.91 -8.12 24.03
CA ILE A 605 -5.86 -8.45 23.08
C ILE A 605 -4.85 -7.32 23.19
N THR A 606 -3.67 -7.61 23.71
CA THR A 606 -2.54 -6.70 23.62
C THR A 606 -1.53 -7.27 22.63
N MET A 607 -0.92 -6.38 21.84
CA MET A 607 0.13 -6.75 20.89
C MET A 607 1.31 -5.84 21.16
N GLU A 608 2.37 -6.42 21.71
CA GLU A 608 3.64 -5.73 21.87
C GLU A 608 4.51 -6.01 20.66
N ASN A 609 4.98 -4.96 20.01
CA ASN A 609 5.80 -5.06 18.81
C ASN A 609 7.25 -4.66 19.08
N THR A 610 8.18 -5.40 18.51
CA THR A 610 9.59 -5.04 18.46
C THR A 610 10.10 -5.13 17.02
N LEU A 611 10.87 -4.12 16.60
CA LEU A 611 11.59 -4.17 15.33
C LEU A 611 12.76 -5.16 15.47
N GLY A 612 12.80 -6.15 14.58
CA GLY A 612 13.85 -7.16 14.57
C GLY A 612 15.12 -6.67 13.86
N LEU A 613 16.21 -7.44 13.98
CA LEU A 613 17.50 -7.10 13.37
C LEU A 613 17.41 -6.89 11.85
N GLY A 614 16.50 -7.61 11.17
CA GLY A 614 16.28 -7.49 9.73
C GLY A 614 15.86 -6.08 9.31
N ALA A 615 15.07 -5.38 10.13
CA ALA A 615 14.66 -4.01 9.84
C ALA A 615 15.87 -3.06 9.80
N TYR A 616 16.80 -3.20 10.75
CA TYR A 616 18.02 -2.39 10.81
C TYR A 616 18.99 -2.73 9.67
N VAL A 617 19.13 -4.01 9.32
CA VAL A 617 19.97 -4.45 8.19
C VAL A 617 19.43 -3.90 6.87
N LEU A 618 18.11 -3.95 6.65
CA LEU A 618 17.48 -3.35 5.47
C LEU A 618 17.56 -1.82 5.49
N GLY A 619 17.44 -1.19 6.67
CA GLY A 619 17.69 0.23 6.88
C GLY A 619 19.11 0.64 6.46
N PHE A 620 20.11 -0.16 6.83
CA PHE A 620 21.50 0.05 6.42
C PHE A 620 21.67 -0.12 4.91
N THR A 621 20.99 -1.08 4.28
CA THR A 621 20.95 -1.20 2.81
C THR A 621 20.43 0.06 2.13
N ILE A 622 19.41 0.73 2.68
CA ILE A 622 18.91 2.01 2.14
C ILE A 622 20.02 3.06 2.16
N ALA A 623 20.76 3.16 3.27
CA ALA A 623 21.88 4.09 3.37
C ALA A 623 22.98 3.77 2.34
N LEU A 624 23.30 2.49 2.11
CA LEU A 624 24.24 2.08 1.08
C LEU A 624 23.76 2.46 -0.33
N LEU A 625 22.48 2.24 -0.65
CA LEU A 625 21.90 2.64 -1.93
C LEU A 625 21.97 4.16 -2.14
N TRP A 626 21.71 4.95 -1.10
CA TRP A 626 21.86 6.42 -1.15
C TRP A 626 23.30 6.84 -1.39
N ILE A 627 24.28 6.18 -0.76
CA ILE A 627 25.71 6.45 -0.99
C ILE A 627 26.10 6.11 -2.43
N ILE A 628 25.62 4.98 -2.97
CA ILE A 628 25.84 4.58 -4.37
C ILE A 628 25.25 5.66 -5.30
N GLN A 629 24.03 6.11 -5.07
CA GLN A 629 23.37 7.15 -5.86
C GLN A 629 24.12 8.48 -5.82
N LEU A 630 24.56 8.90 -4.62
CA LEU A 630 25.37 10.10 -4.46
C LEU A 630 26.68 10.00 -5.24
N ALA A 631 27.36 8.85 -5.19
CA ALA A 631 28.57 8.61 -5.95
C ALA A 631 28.34 8.70 -7.47
N LEU A 632 27.24 8.16 -7.99
CA LEU A 632 26.87 8.25 -9.41
C LEU A 632 26.54 9.68 -9.85
N SER A 633 25.94 10.48 -8.96
CA SER A 633 25.66 11.90 -9.20
C SER A 633 26.95 12.70 -9.32
N LEU A 634 27.88 12.54 -8.38
CA LEU A 634 29.17 13.22 -8.39
C LEU A 634 30.02 12.89 -9.63
N GLN A 635 29.95 11.63 -10.10
CA GLN A 635 30.63 11.23 -11.35
C GLN A 635 30.06 11.90 -12.60
N GLY A 636 28.76 12.21 -12.60
CA GLY A 636 28.13 12.92 -13.72
C GLY A 636 28.74 14.31 -13.93
N GLU A 637 28.98 15.02 -12.83
CA GLU A 637 29.51 16.39 -12.83
C GLU A 637 31.01 16.47 -13.18
N ALA A 638 31.80 15.46 -12.80
CA ALA A 638 33.22 15.45 -13.14
C ALA A 638 33.47 15.34 -14.65
N ASN A 639 32.64 14.57 -15.37
CA ASN A 639 32.81 14.37 -16.81
C ASN A 639 32.44 15.63 -17.64
N THR A 640 31.52 16.46 -17.17
CA THR A 640 31.13 17.68 -17.91
C THR A 640 32.21 18.77 -17.84
N ASN A 641 32.94 18.86 -16.72
CA ASN A 641 34.00 19.87 -16.54
C ASN A 641 35.28 19.56 -17.32
N GLY A 642 35.63 18.28 -17.55
CA GLY A 642 36.83 17.91 -18.30
C GLY A 642 36.79 18.29 -19.79
N SER A 643 35.59 18.42 -20.37
CA SER A 643 35.43 18.76 -21.79
C SER A 643 35.72 20.24 -22.10
N THR A 644 35.58 21.15 -21.11
CA THR A 644 35.82 22.58 -21.32
C THR A 644 37.31 22.94 -21.35
N ASP A 645 38.15 22.21 -20.61
CA ASP A 645 39.60 22.49 -20.58
C ASP A 645 40.32 21.97 -21.83
N ALA A 646 39.80 20.94 -22.49
CA ALA A 646 40.34 20.43 -23.76
C ALA A 646 40.24 21.46 -24.90
N LYS A 647 39.25 22.36 -24.90
CA LYS A 647 39.13 23.44 -25.89
C LYS A 647 40.09 24.62 -25.63
N LYS A 648 40.61 24.75 -24.41
CA LYS A 648 41.54 25.81 -24.03
C LYS A 648 42.97 25.57 -24.54
N TYR A 649 43.31 24.32 -24.89
CA TYR A 649 44.62 23.97 -25.45
C TYR A 649 44.68 23.99 -26.99
N THR A 650 43.54 24.12 -27.68
CA THR A 650 43.50 24.24 -29.15
C THR A 650 43.33 25.68 -29.65
N THR A 651 43.34 26.67 -28.77
CA THR A 651 43.13 28.11 -29.10
C THR A 651 44.36 28.99 -28.83
N ASN A 652 45.57 28.41 -28.77
CA ASN A 652 46.83 29.18 -28.72
C ASN A 652 47.37 29.53 -30.12
N PHE A 653 46.51 29.71 -31.12
CA PHE A 653 46.89 30.25 -32.42
C PHE A 653 45.94 31.42 -32.73
N ASP A 654 46.52 32.61 -32.69
CA ASP A 654 45.92 33.93 -32.91
C ASP A 654 44.87 34.41 -31.90
N ASP A 655 45.30 35.28 -30.98
CA ASP A 655 44.49 36.41 -30.57
C ASP A 655 45.38 37.66 -30.47
N ARG A 656 45.16 38.59 -31.41
CA ARG A 656 45.52 40.00 -31.30
C ARG A 656 44.50 40.67 -30.40
N GLU A 657 45.05 41.39 -29.44
CA GLU A 657 44.47 42.39 -28.54
C GLU A 657 43.38 43.25 -29.22
N PHE A 658 42.16 43.22 -28.68
CA PHE A 658 41.14 44.23 -28.94
C PHE A 658 40.43 44.54 -27.62
N ASP A 659 40.88 45.63 -26.99
CA ASP A 659 40.26 46.22 -25.81
C ASP A 659 38.93 46.86 -26.18
N LEU A 660 37.86 46.47 -25.49
CA LEU A 660 36.64 47.27 -25.42
C LEU A 660 36.20 47.35 -23.95
N ASP A 661 36.19 48.59 -23.47
CA ASP A 661 35.65 49.04 -22.20
C ASP A 661 34.18 48.61 -22.04
N SER A 662 33.83 48.06 -20.88
CA SER A 662 32.44 47.90 -20.46
C SER A 662 32.18 48.68 -19.18
N ASP A 663 31.55 49.83 -19.34
CA ASP A 663 30.92 50.57 -18.27
C ASP A 663 29.70 49.78 -17.73
N ASN A 664 29.87 49.27 -16.52
CA ASN A 664 29.03 49.55 -15.35
C ASN A 664 27.57 49.99 -15.61
N GLU A 665 26.62 49.05 -15.66
CA GLU A 665 25.23 49.26 -15.22
C GLU A 665 24.57 47.88 -14.97
N ASP A 666 24.10 47.65 -13.74
CA ASP A 666 22.92 46.85 -13.36
C ASP A 666 23.04 46.27 -11.94
N LEU A 667 22.75 47.14 -10.98
CA LEU A 667 22.56 46.82 -9.57
C LEU A 667 21.19 47.39 -9.13
N HIS A 668 20.09 46.86 -9.66
CA HIS A 668 18.75 47.15 -9.13
C HIS A 668 17.72 46.06 -9.50
N PHE A 669 17.80 44.88 -8.88
CA PHE A 669 16.67 43.92 -8.92
C PHE A 669 16.50 43.04 -7.67
N SER A 670 17.03 43.46 -6.52
CA SER A 670 16.89 42.72 -5.25
C SER A 670 15.95 43.35 -4.21
N GLU A 671 15.31 44.48 -4.53
CA GLU A 671 14.51 45.26 -3.55
C GLU A 671 12.98 45.14 -3.73
N LYS A 672 12.50 44.27 -4.63
CA LYS A 672 11.05 44.10 -4.89
C LYS A 672 10.45 42.78 -4.40
N LEU A 673 11.19 41.99 -3.61
CA LEU A 673 10.71 40.70 -3.11
C LEU A 673 10.35 40.67 -1.61
N SER A 674 10.44 41.79 -0.90
CA SER A 674 10.10 41.90 0.54
C SER A 674 8.72 42.51 0.83
N LEU A 675 7.87 42.73 -0.19
CA LEU A 675 6.54 43.35 -0.03
C LEU A 675 5.36 42.40 -0.34
N LEU A 676 5.55 41.08 -0.25
CA LEU A 676 4.47 40.09 -0.42
C LEU A 676 4.41 39.04 0.72
N GLU A 677 4.93 39.36 1.91
CA GLU A 677 4.82 38.51 3.11
C GLU A 677 4.00 39.15 4.25
N GLU A 678 3.24 40.21 3.97
CA GLU A 678 2.20 40.75 4.88
C GLU A 678 0.86 40.79 4.13
N GLU A 679 0.25 39.63 3.90
CA GLU A 679 -1.21 39.41 3.78
C GLU A 679 -1.49 37.91 3.53
N GLU A 680 -1.44 37.10 4.60
CA GLU A 680 -2.38 35.98 4.90
C GLU A 680 -2.05 35.33 6.25
#